data_AF-A0A2H5W8E3-F1
#
_entry.id   AF-A0A2H5W8E3-F1
#
_cell.length_a   1.000
_cell.length_b   1.000
_cell.length_c   1.000
_cell.angle_alpha   90.00
_cell.angle_beta   90.00
_cell.angle_gamma   90.00
#
_symmetry.space_group_name_H-M   'P 1'
#
loop_
_entity.id
_entity.type
_entity.pdbx_description
1 polymer ?
#
loop_
_entity_poly.entity_id
_entity_poly.type
_entity_poly.pdbx_seq_one_letter_code
_entity_poly.pdbx_strand_id
1 'polypeptide(L)'
;MNLVVPRVHQKIEIPVGMHPLVVTVGDIARQAHGAAMIQHEETVVIATACMEVDSERGEDFVPLICDYRENTYAAGKFPGGFIKREGKPSEKEILTSRLIDRSVRPLFPKGYRFDTQVIVSVYSASQVYDPDVAALNAATMALLFSPIPFYEAVVGIRVAEVDGQFVVNPTLEVLQKSPLSLFVSGTVHGIVMVEAGSNEYPEDRMAEALLFAQRVIQAQAERIMEAYRQTGLEADKLKVEPPAVPEELMAEVQARFSERMRAALQTPGKQAAHMAVEALLKEALAEVPEEDEERQQAVKRALDQLKRDIVRRMIIEEGIRPDGRGMTEIRPIRIEVGLLPRTHGSALFTRGETQALVTCTLGTAEDAQKIEELTGESFKRFMLHYNFPPFSVGEVSPLRAPSRREIGHGALAERALLPVIPPEDQFPYTIRVVSEILESNGSSSMATVCGGSLALMDAGVPIRAPVAGIAMGLFTDQGRYRILTDIAGEEDHTGDMDFKVAGTRAGITALQMDIKVPALSADVLREALYQAREARLFILDRMAEVLPAPRPDISPRAPRLIVTYIPTEKIATLIGPGGKMVKSIIEKTGVKIDIRDDGRVFIAGDTAAACEAALKMVKDVTADVEKGRTYLGKVTRITDFGAFVEILPGIVGLLHKSEMAPYPVRDVREVIQGEGQEILVKVLDVEDNRIRLSHRDFAPPRPARSERPRPSGPPRERSEHRRRRPPYTRPHRT
;
A
#
# COMPACT_ATOMS: atom_id res chain seq x y z
N MET A 1 28.23 31.74 -16.88
CA MET A 1 28.74 31.20 -18.17
C MET A 1 27.54 30.83 -19.03
N ASN A 2 27.23 31.45 -20.18
CA ASN A 2 25.98 31.10 -20.89
C ASN A 2 26.12 29.73 -21.59
N LEU A 3 25.41 28.71 -21.09
CA LEU A 3 25.29 27.42 -21.79
C LEU A 3 24.56 27.65 -23.13
N VAL A 4 25.20 27.27 -24.23
CA VAL A 4 24.57 27.34 -25.55
C VAL A 4 23.66 26.12 -25.69
N VAL A 5 22.37 26.35 -25.95
CA VAL A 5 21.41 25.27 -26.22
C VAL A 5 21.74 24.63 -27.57
N PRO A 6 22.09 23.33 -27.60
CA PRO A 6 22.44 22.66 -28.85
C PRO A 6 21.23 22.57 -29.78
N ARG A 7 21.43 22.88 -31.06
CA ARG A 7 20.40 22.75 -32.11
C ARG A 7 20.63 21.48 -32.91
N VAL A 8 20.36 20.35 -32.28
CA VAL A 8 20.47 19.03 -32.89
C VAL A 8 19.08 18.41 -33.00
N HIS A 9 18.74 17.95 -34.19
CA HIS A 9 17.51 17.19 -34.44
C HIS A 9 17.87 15.71 -34.57
N GLN A 10 17.31 14.88 -33.69
CA GLN A 10 17.51 13.43 -33.70
C GLN A 10 16.18 12.72 -33.54
N LYS A 11 16.01 11.62 -34.28
CA LYS A 11 14.91 10.68 -34.11
C LYS A 11 15.48 9.29 -33.92
N ILE A 12 15.29 8.72 -32.74
CA ILE A 12 15.89 7.44 -32.34
C ILE A 12 14.77 6.48 -31.98
N GLU A 13 14.83 5.26 -32.50
CA GLU A 13 13.93 4.18 -32.10
C GLU A 13 14.65 3.25 -31.12
N ILE A 14 14.09 3.11 -29.91
CA ILE A 14 14.58 2.19 -28.89
C ILE A 14 13.66 0.97 -28.90
N PRO A 15 14.13 -0.22 -29.33
CA PRO A 15 13.28 -1.40 -29.42
C PRO A 15 12.92 -1.89 -28.01
N VAL A 16 11.66 -1.78 -27.62
CA VAL A 16 11.16 -2.29 -26.34
C VAL A 16 9.89 -3.12 -26.57
N GLY A 17 9.78 -4.28 -25.93
CA GLY A 17 8.59 -5.15 -26.07
C GLY A 17 8.14 -5.34 -27.53
N MET A 18 6.85 -5.11 -27.80
CA MET A 18 6.28 -5.17 -29.15
C MET A 18 6.37 -3.85 -29.93
N HIS A 19 6.37 -2.71 -29.24
CA HIS A 19 6.32 -1.38 -29.85
C HIS A 19 7.53 -0.54 -29.39
N PRO A 20 8.33 0.02 -30.31
CA PRO A 20 9.52 0.78 -29.92
C PRO A 20 9.13 2.10 -29.22
N LEU A 21 10.03 2.60 -28.37
CA LEU A 21 10.00 4.01 -27.96
C LEU A 21 10.56 4.85 -29.09
N VAL A 22 9.79 5.83 -29.56
CA VAL A 22 10.24 6.80 -30.55
C VAL A 22 10.67 8.07 -29.83
N VAL A 23 11.97 8.32 -29.81
CA VAL A 23 12.59 9.50 -29.22
C VAL A 23 12.72 10.58 -30.27
N THR A 24 12.34 11.81 -29.92
CA THR A 24 12.56 13.02 -30.73
C THR A 24 13.25 14.09 -29.88
N VAL A 25 14.38 14.59 -30.35
CA VAL A 25 15.18 15.67 -29.72
C VAL A 25 15.27 16.86 -30.67
N GLY A 26 15.23 18.08 -30.13
CA GLY A 26 15.47 19.33 -30.88
C GLY A 26 14.22 20.12 -31.30
N ASP A 27 13.05 19.46 -31.37
CA ASP A 27 11.82 20.10 -31.88
C ASP A 27 11.03 20.86 -30.81
N ILE A 28 11.09 20.42 -29.56
CA ILE A 28 10.20 20.83 -28.48
C ILE A 28 10.98 21.44 -27.32
N ALA A 29 10.36 22.39 -26.59
CA ALA A 29 10.93 23.01 -25.39
C ALA A 29 12.35 23.58 -25.58
N ARG A 30 12.61 24.19 -26.75
CA ARG A 30 13.93 24.66 -27.22
C ARG A 30 14.64 25.74 -26.38
N GLN A 31 14.05 26.16 -25.27
CA GLN A 31 14.68 27.05 -24.29
C GLN A 31 15.30 26.28 -23.11
N ALA A 32 14.89 25.04 -22.86
CA ALA A 32 15.58 24.18 -21.91
C ALA A 32 16.98 23.83 -22.45
N HIS A 33 17.93 23.57 -21.55
CA HIS A 33 19.28 23.17 -21.95
C HIS A 33 19.27 21.81 -22.67
N GLY A 34 18.33 20.94 -22.32
CA GLY A 34 17.99 19.78 -23.14
C GLY A 34 16.52 19.42 -23.02
N ALA A 35 15.97 18.81 -24.07
CA ALA A 35 14.59 18.35 -24.11
C ALA A 35 14.45 17.13 -25.02
N ALA A 36 13.59 16.20 -24.62
CA ALA A 36 13.26 15.02 -25.41
C ALA A 36 11.76 14.71 -25.29
N MET A 37 11.15 14.39 -26.43
CA MET A 37 9.81 13.81 -26.49
C MET A 37 9.96 12.32 -26.77
N ILE A 38 9.31 11.48 -25.95
CA ILE A 38 9.19 10.04 -26.22
C ILE A 38 7.73 9.72 -26.48
N GLN A 39 7.52 8.99 -27.57
CA GLN A 39 6.24 8.37 -27.90
C GLN A 39 6.36 6.85 -27.80
N HIS A 40 5.43 6.23 -27.08
CA HIS A 40 5.25 4.78 -27.03
C HIS A 40 3.78 4.50 -27.35
N GLU A 41 3.51 4.13 -28.59
CA GLU A 41 2.15 4.12 -29.15
C GLU A 41 1.42 5.46 -28.94
N GLU A 42 0.35 5.46 -28.13
CA GLU A 42 -0.44 6.64 -27.77
C GLU A 42 0.10 7.37 -26.53
N THR A 43 1.02 6.76 -25.78
CA THR A 43 1.66 7.44 -24.65
C THR A 43 2.71 8.42 -25.17
N VAL A 44 2.58 9.70 -24.80
CA VAL A 44 3.52 10.77 -25.14
C VAL A 44 3.99 11.45 -23.86
N VAL A 45 5.30 11.45 -23.66
CA VAL A 45 5.98 12.06 -22.52
C VAL A 45 7.01 13.05 -23.03
N ILE A 46 7.10 14.22 -22.39
CA ILE A 46 8.14 15.20 -22.67
C ILE A 46 8.97 15.40 -21.40
N ALA A 47 10.29 15.32 -21.55
CA ALA A 47 11.25 15.65 -20.51
C ALA A 47 12.07 16.88 -20.89
N THR A 48 12.39 17.70 -19.90
CA THR A 48 13.28 18.85 -20.02
C THR A 48 14.33 18.80 -18.92
N ALA A 49 15.58 19.18 -19.24
CA ALA A 49 16.67 19.32 -18.30
C ALA A 49 17.22 20.76 -18.33
N CYS A 50 17.34 21.37 -17.15
CA CYS A 50 17.89 22.70 -16.96
C CYS A 50 18.97 22.67 -15.87
N MET A 51 19.99 23.50 -16.01
CA MET A 51 21.08 23.66 -15.05
C MET A 51 21.32 25.15 -14.84
N GLU A 52 21.48 25.58 -13.60
CA GLU A 52 21.82 26.96 -13.25
C GLU A 52 23.33 27.05 -13.03
N VAL A 53 24.04 27.64 -14.00
CA VAL A 53 25.51 27.75 -14.01
C VAL A 53 26.07 28.58 -12.87
N ASP A 54 25.32 29.56 -12.36
CA ASP A 54 25.79 30.47 -11.32
C ASP A 54 25.35 30.01 -9.91
N SER A 55 24.80 28.80 -9.77
CA SER A 55 24.25 28.24 -8.52
C SER A 55 25.19 27.31 -7.76
N GLU A 56 26.51 27.52 -7.87
CA GLU A 56 27.49 26.62 -7.22
C GLU A 56 27.18 26.41 -5.74
N ARG A 57 26.80 25.19 -5.38
CA ARG A 57 26.54 24.78 -4.00
C ARG A 57 27.77 24.16 -3.37
N GLY A 58 27.74 24.04 -2.03
CA GLY A 58 28.69 23.21 -1.31
C GLY A 58 28.71 21.78 -1.87
N GLU A 59 29.87 21.13 -1.79
CA GLU A 59 30.17 19.88 -2.52
C GLU A 59 29.57 18.62 -1.90
N ASP A 60 28.79 18.76 -0.84
CA ASP A 60 28.30 17.65 -0.03
C ASP A 60 27.30 16.75 -0.77
N PHE A 61 26.67 17.25 -1.84
CA PHE A 61 25.69 16.49 -2.62
C PHE A 61 25.51 17.02 -4.05
N VAL A 62 25.11 16.13 -4.97
CA VAL A 62 24.66 16.50 -6.32
C VAL A 62 23.31 17.24 -6.21
N PRO A 63 23.20 18.53 -6.57
CA PRO A 63 21.96 19.28 -6.41
C PRO A 63 21.00 19.05 -7.59
N LEU A 64 20.49 17.82 -7.66
CA LEU A 64 19.54 17.36 -8.67
C LEU A 64 18.12 17.29 -8.09
N ILE A 65 17.15 17.81 -8.84
CA ILE A 65 15.72 17.66 -8.59
C ILE A 65 15.09 17.02 -9.83
N CYS A 66 14.45 15.86 -9.66
CA CYS A 66 13.64 15.24 -10.71
C CYS A 66 12.16 15.35 -10.36
N ASP A 67 11.34 15.89 -11.25
CA ASP A 67 9.89 15.98 -11.10
C ASP A 67 9.22 15.20 -12.23
N TYR A 68 8.31 14.29 -11.89
CA TYR A 68 7.43 13.63 -12.84
C TYR A 68 5.98 14.05 -12.57
N ARG A 69 5.25 14.42 -13.62
CA ARG A 69 3.88 14.95 -13.56
C ARG A 69 2.94 14.22 -14.51
N GLU A 70 1.79 13.81 -14.00
CA GLU A 70 0.69 13.24 -14.76
C GLU A 70 -0.42 14.29 -14.92
N ASN A 71 -0.62 14.76 -16.14
CA ASN A 71 -1.72 15.67 -16.44
C ASN A 71 -2.98 14.86 -16.74
N THR A 72 -4.12 15.17 -16.11
CA THR A 72 -5.33 14.34 -16.30
C THR A 72 -5.90 14.44 -17.71
N TYR A 73 -5.60 15.54 -18.41
CA TYR A 73 -5.92 15.67 -19.83
C TYR A 73 -5.18 14.65 -20.70
N ALA A 74 -4.07 14.06 -20.24
CA ALA A 74 -3.36 13.01 -20.97
C ALA A 74 -4.24 11.76 -21.17
N ALA A 75 -5.22 11.56 -20.29
CA ALA A 75 -6.26 10.54 -20.40
C ALA A 75 -7.63 11.11 -20.80
N GLY A 76 -7.71 12.38 -21.24
CA GLY A 76 -8.96 13.06 -21.59
C GLY A 76 -9.91 13.30 -20.41
N LYS A 77 -9.41 13.38 -19.18
CA LYS A 77 -10.20 13.49 -17.95
C LYS A 77 -10.00 14.85 -17.26
N PHE A 78 -11.02 15.30 -16.53
CA PHE A 78 -10.87 16.37 -15.54
C PHE A 78 -10.23 15.82 -14.25
N PRO A 79 -9.46 16.62 -13.51
CA PRO A 79 -8.99 16.23 -12.18
C PRO A 79 -10.16 15.94 -11.23
N GLY A 80 -10.06 14.85 -10.47
CA GLY A 80 -10.96 14.59 -9.37
C GLY A 80 -10.65 15.48 -8.16
N GLY A 81 -11.67 15.73 -7.35
CA GLY A 81 -11.65 16.76 -6.30
C GLY A 81 -12.46 18.01 -6.63
N PHE A 82 -12.54 18.91 -5.65
CA PHE A 82 -13.35 20.14 -5.75
C PHE A 82 -12.74 21.16 -6.73
N ILE A 83 -11.41 21.31 -6.69
CA ILE A 83 -10.66 22.17 -7.61
C ILE A 83 -10.33 21.34 -8.86
N LYS A 84 -10.78 21.80 -10.03
CA LYS A 84 -10.58 21.11 -11.33
C LYS A 84 -9.21 21.43 -11.95
N ARG A 85 -8.15 21.24 -11.15
CA ARG A 85 -6.75 21.45 -11.50
C ARG A 85 -5.87 20.46 -10.74
N GLU A 86 -4.83 19.95 -11.39
CA GLU A 86 -3.82 19.11 -10.77
C GLU A 86 -3.20 19.83 -9.56
N GLY A 87 -3.23 19.16 -8.41
CA GLY A 87 -2.77 19.69 -7.14
C GLY A 87 -1.38 19.17 -6.76
N LYS A 88 -1.23 18.84 -5.46
CA LYS A 88 -0.01 18.22 -4.93
C LYS A 88 0.34 16.92 -5.68
N PRO A 89 1.62 16.56 -5.76
CA PRO A 89 2.01 15.30 -6.38
C PRO A 89 1.36 14.07 -5.73
N SER A 90 0.91 13.14 -6.58
CA SER A 90 0.41 11.83 -6.18
C SER A 90 1.54 10.92 -5.69
N GLU A 91 1.19 9.81 -5.05
CA GLU A 91 2.16 8.79 -4.65
C GLU A 91 2.92 8.27 -5.87
N LYS A 92 2.21 7.91 -6.95
CA LYS A 92 2.80 7.49 -8.23
C LYS A 92 3.76 8.54 -8.77
N GLU A 93 3.37 9.81 -8.78
CA GLU A 93 4.22 10.89 -9.30
C GLU A 93 5.54 11.03 -8.53
N ILE A 94 5.47 10.90 -7.20
CA ILE A 94 6.64 10.96 -6.31
C ILE A 94 7.54 9.73 -6.50
N LEU A 95 6.96 8.53 -6.63
CA LEU A 95 7.71 7.30 -6.85
C LEU A 95 8.43 7.30 -8.19
N THR A 96 7.76 7.71 -9.28
CA THR A 96 8.40 7.84 -10.60
C THR A 96 9.48 8.92 -10.60
N SER A 97 9.26 10.04 -9.90
CA SER A 97 10.29 11.07 -9.71
C SER A 97 11.55 10.50 -9.03
N ARG A 98 11.38 9.67 -8.00
CA ARG A 98 12.50 9.00 -7.32
C ARG A 98 13.17 7.94 -8.16
N LEU A 99 12.41 7.20 -8.95
CA LEU A 99 12.91 6.21 -9.88
C LEU A 99 13.85 6.87 -10.91
N ILE A 100 13.45 8.03 -11.44
CA ILE A 100 14.29 8.82 -12.35
C ILE A 100 15.55 9.29 -11.63
N ASP A 101 15.38 9.93 -10.47
CA ASP A 101 16.48 10.45 -9.67
C ASP A 101 17.56 9.40 -9.35
N ARG A 102 17.13 8.24 -8.82
CA ARG A 102 18.04 7.12 -8.50
C ARG A 102 18.78 6.58 -9.72
N SER A 103 18.15 6.61 -10.89
CA SER A 103 18.73 6.09 -12.13
C SER A 103 19.80 7.01 -12.72
N VAL A 104 19.70 8.33 -12.53
CA VAL A 104 20.60 9.30 -13.17
C VAL A 104 21.60 9.94 -12.20
N ARG A 105 21.26 10.11 -10.92
CA ARG A 105 22.10 10.79 -9.92
C ARG A 105 23.52 10.23 -9.79
N PRO A 106 23.75 8.91 -9.76
CA PRO A 106 25.11 8.35 -9.61
C PRO A 106 26.03 8.62 -10.81
N LEU A 107 25.47 9.02 -11.95
CA LEU A 107 26.20 9.17 -13.21
C LEU A 107 26.62 10.60 -13.51
N PHE A 108 26.26 11.56 -12.64
CA PHE A 108 26.89 12.87 -12.65
C PHE A 108 28.37 12.74 -12.23
N PRO A 109 29.28 13.52 -12.84
CA PRO A 109 30.69 13.47 -12.49
C PRO A 109 30.91 13.85 -11.03
N LYS A 110 31.96 13.29 -10.43
CA LYS A 110 32.39 13.67 -9.09
C LYS A 110 32.70 15.17 -9.05
N GLY A 111 32.26 15.84 -7.98
CA GLY A 111 32.40 17.29 -7.82
C GLY A 111 31.30 18.13 -8.50
N TYR A 112 30.28 17.50 -9.09
CA TYR A 112 29.16 18.24 -9.68
C TYR A 112 28.36 19.03 -8.63
N ARG A 113 28.21 20.34 -8.86
CA ARG A 113 27.71 21.30 -7.85
C ARG A 113 26.70 22.34 -8.36
N PHE A 114 26.11 22.11 -9.53
CA PHE A 114 25.19 23.06 -10.19
C PHE A 114 23.74 22.63 -10.05
N ASP A 115 22.86 23.52 -9.58
CA ASP A 115 21.43 23.23 -9.45
C ASP A 115 20.87 22.74 -10.77
N THR A 116 20.32 21.54 -10.75
CA THR A 116 19.84 20.84 -11.93
C THR A 116 18.42 20.38 -11.71
N GLN A 117 17.54 20.72 -12.65
CA GLN A 117 16.16 20.28 -12.64
C GLN A 117 15.85 19.48 -13.89
N VAL A 118 15.28 18.29 -13.67
CA VAL A 118 14.69 17.45 -14.71
C VAL A 118 13.19 17.40 -14.48
N ILE A 119 12.40 17.89 -15.42
CA ILE A 119 10.94 17.82 -15.36
C ILE A 119 10.46 16.89 -16.47
N VAL A 120 9.63 15.93 -16.11
CA VAL A 120 9.00 14.97 -17.01
C VAL A 120 7.49 15.10 -16.88
N SER A 121 6.79 15.31 -17.97
CA SER A 121 5.33 15.47 -17.98
C SER A 121 4.69 14.54 -18.99
N VAL A 122 3.62 13.87 -18.58
CA VAL A 122 2.79 13.04 -19.46
C VAL A 122 1.75 13.91 -20.15
N TYR A 123 1.78 13.92 -21.48
CA TYR A 123 0.88 14.72 -22.33
C TYR A 123 -0.20 13.90 -23.01
N SER A 124 0.06 12.61 -23.24
CA SER A 124 -0.91 11.62 -23.68
C SER A 124 -0.58 10.28 -23.04
N ALA A 125 -1.58 9.51 -22.64
CA ALA A 125 -1.39 8.25 -21.95
C ALA A 125 -2.29 7.16 -22.52
N SER A 126 -1.65 6.11 -23.05
CA SER A 126 -2.32 4.84 -23.34
C SER A 126 -2.86 4.23 -22.04
N GLN A 127 -3.96 3.48 -22.15
CA GLN A 127 -4.50 2.66 -21.06
C GLN A 127 -3.81 1.28 -20.99
N VAL A 128 -2.87 0.99 -21.89
CA VAL A 128 -2.21 -0.31 -22.06
C VAL A 128 -0.86 -0.37 -21.35
N TYR A 129 -0.10 0.74 -21.34
CA TYR A 129 1.27 0.80 -20.84
C TYR A 129 1.43 1.86 -19.75
N ASP A 130 2.24 1.55 -18.73
CA ASP A 130 2.67 2.52 -17.72
C ASP A 130 3.64 3.56 -18.35
N PRO A 131 3.45 4.87 -18.16
CA PRO A 131 4.35 5.88 -18.73
C PRO A 131 5.74 5.95 -18.09
N ASP A 132 5.97 5.28 -16.95
CA ASP A 132 7.20 5.38 -16.16
C ASP A 132 8.47 4.98 -16.93
N VAL A 133 8.40 3.95 -17.77
CA VAL A 133 9.50 3.54 -18.65
C VAL A 133 9.81 4.63 -19.66
N ALA A 134 8.79 5.19 -20.33
CA ALA A 134 8.98 6.29 -21.27
C ALA A 134 9.52 7.54 -20.55
N ALA A 135 9.10 7.78 -19.31
CA ALA A 135 9.52 8.92 -18.50
C ALA A 135 11.00 8.88 -18.15
N LEU A 136 11.51 7.75 -17.66
CA LEU A 136 12.95 7.61 -17.39
C LEU A 136 13.78 7.78 -18.66
N ASN A 137 13.42 7.07 -19.73
CA ASN A 137 14.16 7.19 -20.99
C ASN A 137 14.13 8.64 -21.51
N ALA A 138 13.01 9.37 -21.38
CA ALA A 138 12.92 10.77 -21.82
C ALA A 138 13.83 11.68 -20.97
N ALA A 139 13.84 11.51 -19.65
CA ALA A 139 14.72 12.22 -18.74
C ALA A 139 16.20 12.02 -19.11
N THR A 140 16.60 10.78 -19.39
CA THR A 140 17.96 10.47 -19.84
C THR A 140 18.28 11.20 -21.14
N MET A 141 17.39 11.17 -22.14
CA MET A 141 17.66 11.81 -23.43
C MET A 141 17.76 13.33 -23.28
N ALA A 142 16.93 13.95 -22.44
CA ALA A 142 17.01 15.36 -22.15
C ALA A 142 18.36 15.74 -21.49
N LEU A 143 18.90 14.91 -20.59
CA LEU A 143 20.22 15.13 -19.99
C LEU A 143 21.36 14.88 -20.98
N LEU A 144 21.34 13.75 -21.69
CA LEU A 144 22.41 13.31 -22.59
C LEU A 144 22.62 14.30 -23.75
N PHE A 145 21.55 14.78 -24.38
CA PHE A 145 21.62 15.73 -25.49
C PHE A 145 21.69 17.21 -25.05
N SER A 146 21.92 17.47 -23.77
CA SER A 146 22.14 18.82 -23.22
C SER A 146 23.64 19.12 -23.02
N PRO A 147 24.03 20.39 -22.81
CA PRO A 147 25.39 20.76 -22.42
C PRO A 147 25.70 20.46 -20.94
N ILE A 148 24.76 19.88 -20.18
CA ILE A 148 24.98 19.41 -18.81
C ILE A 148 25.98 18.23 -18.85
N PRO A 149 26.94 18.14 -17.92
CA PRO A 149 27.94 17.08 -17.88
C PRO A 149 27.34 15.74 -17.47
N PHE A 150 26.67 15.11 -18.43
CA PHE A 150 26.03 13.80 -18.31
C PHE A 150 26.34 13.01 -19.58
N TYR A 151 27.05 11.90 -19.43
CA TYR A 151 27.77 11.26 -20.55
C TYR A 151 27.25 9.86 -20.90
N GLU A 152 26.36 9.31 -20.08
CA GLU A 152 25.89 7.93 -20.22
C GLU A 152 24.43 7.87 -20.64
N ALA A 153 24.08 6.96 -21.54
CA ALA A 153 22.70 6.64 -21.85
C ALA A 153 22.14 5.65 -20.82
N VAL A 154 21.37 6.16 -19.85
CA VAL A 154 20.55 5.33 -18.95
C VAL A 154 19.27 4.90 -19.63
N VAL A 155 19.10 3.59 -19.75
CA VAL A 155 17.89 2.99 -20.30
C VAL A 155 17.12 2.32 -19.18
N GLY A 156 15.82 2.60 -19.12
CA GLY A 156 14.87 1.94 -18.23
C GLY A 156 14.01 0.94 -18.98
N ILE A 157 13.77 -0.23 -18.39
CA ILE A 157 12.81 -1.21 -18.88
C ILE A 157 12.03 -1.84 -17.71
N ARG A 158 10.90 -2.45 -18.02
CA ARG A 158 10.15 -3.31 -17.12
C ARG A 158 10.15 -4.75 -17.63
N VAL A 159 10.32 -5.71 -16.74
CA VAL A 159 10.31 -7.14 -17.06
C VAL A 159 9.21 -7.84 -16.26
N ALA A 160 8.45 -8.68 -16.93
CA ALA A 160 7.50 -9.62 -16.35
C ALA A 160 7.85 -11.05 -16.77
N GLU A 161 7.22 -12.03 -16.10
CA GLU A 161 7.24 -13.42 -16.52
C GLU A 161 5.86 -13.87 -16.98
N VAL A 162 5.78 -14.48 -18.16
CA VAL A 162 4.56 -15.08 -18.72
C VAL A 162 4.94 -16.46 -19.23
N ASP A 163 4.24 -17.50 -18.76
CA ASP A 163 4.47 -18.90 -19.15
C ASP A 163 5.96 -19.33 -19.08
N GLY A 164 6.67 -18.86 -18.04
CA GLY A 164 8.09 -19.15 -17.81
C GLY A 164 9.08 -18.29 -18.63
N GLN A 165 8.59 -17.40 -19.49
CA GLN A 165 9.40 -16.54 -20.36
C GLN A 165 9.41 -15.09 -19.89
N PHE A 166 10.57 -14.43 -20.00
CA PHE A 166 10.71 -13.02 -19.68
C PHE A 166 10.21 -12.14 -20.82
N VAL A 167 9.31 -11.22 -20.49
CA VAL A 167 8.72 -10.25 -21.41
C VAL A 167 9.17 -8.84 -21.03
N VAL A 168 9.71 -8.11 -22.01
CA VAL A 168 10.14 -6.70 -21.85
C VAL A 168 8.95 -5.78 -22.11
N ASN A 169 8.80 -4.76 -21.26
CA ASN A 169 7.74 -3.76 -21.27
C ASN A 169 6.34 -4.39 -21.49
N PRO A 170 5.93 -5.30 -20.60
CA PRO A 170 4.59 -5.90 -20.64
C PRO A 170 3.49 -4.85 -20.52
N THR A 171 2.29 -5.19 -21.02
CA THR A 171 1.09 -4.39 -20.78
C THR A 171 0.68 -4.43 -19.31
N LEU A 172 -0.13 -3.47 -18.87
CA LEU A 172 -0.68 -3.42 -17.51
C LEU A 172 -1.46 -4.70 -17.16
N GLU A 173 -2.19 -5.27 -18.12
CA GLU A 173 -2.92 -6.53 -17.93
C GLU A 173 -1.97 -7.72 -17.69
N VAL A 174 -0.89 -7.79 -18.46
CA VAL A 174 0.15 -8.83 -18.27
C VAL A 174 0.83 -8.66 -16.91
N LEU A 175 1.15 -7.43 -16.51
CA LEU A 175 1.76 -7.14 -15.22
C LEU A 175 0.90 -7.57 -14.04
N GLN A 176 -0.42 -7.37 -14.11
CA GLN A 176 -1.35 -7.79 -13.06
C GLN A 176 -1.38 -9.31 -12.85
N LYS A 177 -1.11 -10.09 -13.89
CA LYS A 177 -1.12 -11.56 -13.86
C LYS A 177 0.27 -12.17 -13.63
N SER A 178 1.33 -11.39 -13.86
CA SER A 178 2.72 -11.84 -13.74
C SER A 178 3.12 -12.04 -12.27
N PRO A 179 3.88 -13.10 -11.94
CA PRO A 179 4.46 -13.27 -10.61
C PRO A 179 5.61 -12.28 -10.32
N LEU A 180 6.06 -11.54 -11.34
CA LEU A 180 7.17 -10.59 -11.27
C LEU A 180 6.82 -9.27 -11.97
N SER A 181 7.05 -8.16 -11.29
CA SER A 181 7.11 -6.82 -11.88
C SER A 181 8.48 -6.24 -11.51
N LEU A 182 9.41 -6.29 -12.46
CA LEU A 182 10.81 -5.92 -12.26
C LEU A 182 11.14 -4.69 -13.12
N PHE A 183 11.26 -3.51 -12.50
CA PHE A 183 11.80 -2.34 -13.17
C PHE A 183 13.32 -2.32 -12.99
N VAL A 184 14.05 -2.15 -14.09
CA VAL A 184 15.51 -2.08 -14.10
C VAL A 184 15.95 -0.91 -14.96
N SER A 185 16.92 -0.16 -14.47
CA SER A 185 17.65 0.80 -15.28
C SER A 185 19.15 0.54 -15.26
N GLY A 186 19.82 0.94 -16.33
CA GLY A 186 21.26 0.75 -16.45
C GLY A 186 21.85 1.42 -17.69
N THR A 187 23.15 1.28 -17.86
CA THR A 187 23.92 1.83 -18.98
C THR A 187 24.51 0.70 -19.84
N VAL A 188 25.37 1.04 -20.79
CA VAL A 188 26.18 0.06 -21.53
C VAL A 188 27.08 -0.79 -20.63
N HIS A 189 27.41 -0.29 -19.43
CA HIS A 189 28.30 -0.97 -18.49
C HIS A 189 27.56 -1.99 -17.62
N GLY A 190 26.33 -1.68 -17.18
CA GLY A 190 25.59 -2.56 -16.30
C GLY A 190 24.35 -1.92 -15.69
N ILE A 191 23.74 -2.65 -14.75
CA ILE A 191 22.58 -2.20 -14.00
C ILE A 191 22.99 -1.07 -13.05
N VAL A 192 22.16 -0.03 -12.96
CA VAL A 192 22.31 1.09 -12.03
C VAL A 192 21.27 1.00 -10.91
N MET A 193 20.01 0.71 -11.25
CA MET A 193 18.93 0.69 -10.28
C MET A 193 17.93 -0.44 -10.57
N VAL A 194 17.43 -1.05 -9.50
CA VAL A 194 16.35 -2.04 -9.54
C VAL A 194 15.26 -1.69 -8.54
N GLU A 195 14.03 -1.90 -8.98
CA GLU A 195 12.82 -1.78 -8.20
C GLU A 195 11.85 -2.90 -8.61
N ALA A 196 11.64 -3.89 -7.74
CA ALA A 196 10.84 -5.07 -8.04
C ALA A 196 9.77 -5.35 -6.99
N GLY A 197 8.64 -5.86 -7.46
CA GLY A 197 7.59 -6.51 -6.66
C GLY A 197 7.28 -7.88 -7.24
N SER A 198 7.03 -8.84 -6.37
CA SER A 198 6.83 -10.21 -6.80
C SER A 198 6.00 -11.04 -5.82
N ASN A 199 5.45 -12.15 -6.30
CA ASN A 199 4.67 -13.07 -5.48
C ASN A 199 5.53 -14.28 -5.06
N GLU A 200 6.37 -14.08 -4.03
CA GLU A 200 7.29 -15.10 -3.49
C GLU A 200 8.19 -15.73 -4.57
N TYR A 201 8.83 -14.87 -5.36
CA TYR A 201 9.59 -15.28 -6.55
C TYR A 201 10.97 -15.87 -6.18
N PRO A 202 11.41 -16.97 -6.81
CA PRO A 202 12.68 -17.63 -6.45
C PRO A 202 13.93 -16.78 -6.71
N GLU A 203 14.96 -16.93 -5.87
CA GLU A 203 16.23 -16.20 -6.01
C GLU A 203 16.93 -16.44 -7.36
N ASP A 204 17.00 -17.70 -7.82
CA ASP A 204 17.64 -18.04 -9.11
C ASP A 204 16.93 -17.38 -10.29
N ARG A 205 15.60 -17.43 -10.28
CA ARG A 205 14.78 -16.80 -11.32
C ARG A 205 14.89 -15.28 -11.30
N MET A 206 14.99 -14.68 -10.11
CA MET A 206 15.27 -13.24 -9.97
C MET A 206 16.63 -12.88 -10.57
N ALA A 207 17.68 -13.67 -10.30
CA ALA A 207 19.00 -13.46 -10.88
C ALA A 207 18.97 -13.59 -12.42
N GLU A 208 18.28 -14.60 -12.95
CA GLU A 208 18.09 -14.77 -14.39
C GLU A 208 17.37 -13.58 -15.03
N ALA A 209 16.33 -13.05 -14.38
CA ALA A 209 15.57 -11.89 -14.84
C ALA A 209 16.43 -10.62 -14.87
N LEU A 210 17.28 -10.40 -13.86
CA LEU A 210 18.22 -9.28 -13.82
C LEU A 210 19.25 -9.37 -14.96
N LEU A 211 19.81 -10.56 -15.20
CA LEU A 211 20.76 -10.78 -16.28
C LEU A 211 20.13 -10.62 -17.67
N PHE A 212 18.87 -11.05 -17.81
CA PHE A 212 18.09 -10.80 -19.01
C PHE A 212 17.89 -9.30 -19.22
N ALA A 213 17.45 -8.57 -18.19
CA ALA A 213 17.26 -7.13 -18.24
C ALA A 213 18.54 -6.39 -18.62
N GLN A 214 19.67 -6.75 -18.00
CA GLN A 214 20.97 -6.15 -18.29
C GLN A 214 21.34 -6.27 -19.78
N ARG A 215 21.19 -7.46 -20.38
CA ARG A 215 21.51 -7.65 -21.81
C ARG A 215 20.66 -6.75 -22.72
N VAL A 216 19.37 -6.64 -22.41
CA VAL A 216 18.44 -5.79 -23.17
C VAL A 216 18.81 -4.31 -23.04
N ILE A 217 19.07 -3.86 -21.81
CA ILE A 217 19.48 -2.49 -21.48
C ILE A 217 20.78 -2.12 -22.20
N GLN A 218 21.80 -2.99 -22.14
CA GLN A 218 23.10 -2.71 -22.77
C GLN A 218 22.97 -2.53 -24.28
N ALA A 219 22.19 -3.39 -24.96
CA ALA A 219 21.95 -3.27 -26.39
C ALA A 219 21.20 -1.97 -26.76
N GLN A 220 20.21 -1.57 -25.95
CA GLN A 220 19.46 -0.33 -26.16
C GLN A 220 20.32 0.91 -25.87
N ALA A 221 21.10 0.90 -24.79
CA ALA A 221 21.99 1.98 -24.41
C ALA A 221 23.07 2.21 -25.47
N GLU A 222 23.68 1.14 -26.00
CA GLU A 222 24.71 1.26 -27.06
C GLU A 222 24.14 1.89 -28.33
N ARG A 223 22.91 1.53 -28.70
CA ARG A 223 22.22 2.14 -29.85
C ARG A 223 22.02 3.65 -29.66
N ILE A 224 21.66 4.09 -28.46
CA ILE A 224 21.52 5.52 -28.15
C ILE A 224 22.88 6.21 -28.16
N MET A 225 23.89 5.60 -27.53
CA MET A 225 25.24 6.16 -27.48
C MET A 225 25.83 6.33 -28.87
N GLU A 226 25.60 5.38 -29.78
CA GLU A 226 26.02 5.51 -31.17
C GLU A 226 25.38 6.72 -31.87
N ALA A 227 24.06 6.90 -31.72
CA ALA A 227 23.36 8.08 -32.24
C ALA A 227 23.87 9.39 -31.59
N TYR A 228 24.18 9.36 -30.28
CA TYR A 228 24.72 10.50 -29.55
C TYR A 228 26.13 10.89 -30.02
N ARG A 229 27.05 9.93 -30.18
CA ARG A 229 28.43 10.17 -30.67
C ARG A 229 28.44 10.89 -32.02
N GLN A 230 27.51 10.54 -32.92
CA GLN A 230 27.39 11.15 -34.24
C GLN A 230 27.03 12.65 -34.19
N THR A 231 26.54 13.15 -33.06
CA THR A 231 26.20 14.57 -32.90
C THR A 231 27.39 15.47 -32.56
N GLY A 232 28.47 14.91 -32.00
CA GLY A 232 29.63 15.68 -31.52
C GLY A 232 29.39 16.52 -30.26
N LEU A 233 28.20 16.46 -29.65
CA LEU A 233 27.81 17.30 -28.51
C LEU A 233 28.62 17.10 -27.24
N GLU A 234 29.35 15.99 -27.12
CA GLU A 234 30.18 15.69 -25.96
C GLU A 234 31.24 16.77 -25.72
N ALA A 235 31.81 17.32 -26.80
CA ALA A 235 32.83 18.37 -26.73
C ALA A 235 32.29 19.69 -26.16
N ASP A 236 30.97 19.91 -26.26
CA ASP A 236 30.29 21.14 -25.83
C ASP A 236 29.78 21.07 -24.38
N LYS A 237 29.85 19.89 -23.74
CA LYS A 237 29.43 19.74 -22.33
C LYS A 237 30.37 20.51 -21.42
N LEU A 238 29.79 21.11 -20.37
CA LEU A 238 30.57 21.75 -19.31
C LEU A 238 31.56 20.74 -18.72
N LYS A 239 32.81 21.15 -18.50
CA LYS A 239 33.78 20.30 -17.82
C LYS A 239 33.69 20.52 -16.32
N VAL A 240 33.63 19.42 -15.58
CA VAL A 240 33.63 19.42 -14.12
C VAL A 240 34.86 18.69 -13.66
N GLU A 241 35.77 19.42 -13.01
CA GLU A 241 36.93 18.84 -12.37
C GLU A 241 36.62 18.61 -10.89
N PRO A 242 36.85 17.38 -10.38
CA PRO A 242 36.66 17.14 -8.96
C PRO A 242 37.67 17.97 -8.17
N PRO A 243 37.26 18.56 -7.04
CA PRO A 243 38.16 19.29 -6.17
C PRO A 243 39.30 18.39 -5.69
N ALA A 244 40.54 18.79 -5.95
CA ALA A 244 41.71 18.01 -5.57
C ALA A 244 42.03 18.18 -4.08
N VAL A 245 42.43 17.08 -3.44
CA VAL A 245 43.13 17.14 -2.15
C VAL A 245 44.63 17.19 -2.46
N PRO A 246 45.38 18.23 -2.05
CA PRO A 246 46.82 18.27 -2.25
C PRO A 246 47.50 17.04 -1.65
N GLU A 247 48.40 16.40 -2.40
CA GLU A 247 49.07 15.16 -1.97
C GLU A 247 49.80 15.33 -0.63
N GLU A 248 50.45 16.48 -0.43
CA GLU A 248 51.13 16.82 0.83
C GLU A 248 50.15 16.89 2.01
N LEU A 249 48.97 17.49 1.81
CA LEU A 249 47.92 17.54 2.84
C LEU A 249 47.37 16.14 3.13
N MET A 250 47.16 15.32 2.10
CA MET A 250 46.69 13.96 2.30
C MET A 250 47.71 13.14 3.10
N ALA A 251 49.00 13.26 2.79
CA ALA A 251 50.07 12.59 3.51
C ALA A 251 50.16 13.05 4.98
N GLU A 252 50.02 14.35 5.23
CA GLU A 252 49.96 14.93 6.57
C GLU A 252 48.78 14.37 7.37
N VAL A 253 47.57 14.40 6.78
CA VAL A 253 46.34 13.90 7.41
C VAL A 253 46.45 12.39 7.69
N GLN A 254 46.99 11.61 6.75
CA GLN A 254 47.24 10.19 6.94
C GLN A 254 48.20 9.93 8.10
N ALA A 255 49.34 10.61 8.13
CA ALA A 255 50.36 10.41 9.16
C ALA A 255 49.82 10.72 10.57
N ARG A 256 49.00 11.76 10.70
CA ARG A 256 48.50 12.22 12.00
C ARG A 256 47.22 11.52 12.47
N PHE A 257 46.29 11.24 11.55
CA PHE A 257 44.94 10.83 11.92
C PHE A 257 44.60 9.37 11.60
N SER A 258 45.39 8.62 10.83
CA SER A 258 44.99 7.25 10.40
C SER A 258 44.61 6.31 11.55
N GLU A 259 45.51 6.11 12.52
CA GLU A 259 45.26 5.19 13.66
C GLU A 259 44.11 5.70 14.54
N ARG A 260 44.03 7.02 14.73
CA ARG A 260 43.01 7.66 15.57
C ARG A 260 41.63 7.61 14.91
N MET A 261 41.56 7.82 13.59
CA MET A 261 40.35 7.70 12.79
C MET A 261 39.84 6.26 12.82
N ARG A 262 40.74 5.29 12.67
CA ARG A 262 40.40 3.87 12.82
C ARG A 262 39.80 3.59 14.20
N ALA A 263 40.47 4.02 15.27
CA ALA A 263 39.95 3.85 16.63
C ALA A 263 38.59 4.54 16.85
N ALA A 264 38.40 5.74 16.28
CA ALA A 264 37.13 6.46 16.32
C ALA A 264 36.00 5.68 15.62
N LEU A 265 36.26 5.15 14.43
CA LEU A 265 35.32 4.32 13.67
C LEU A 265 34.93 3.02 14.38
N GLN A 266 35.83 2.48 15.20
CA GLN A 266 35.61 1.27 16.01
C GLN A 266 34.99 1.55 17.39
N THR A 267 34.63 2.80 17.67
CA THR A 267 33.95 3.15 18.92
C THR A 267 32.55 2.51 18.94
N PRO A 268 32.18 1.74 19.97
CA PRO A 268 30.87 1.12 20.04
C PRO A 268 29.72 2.14 20.06
N GLY A 269 28.74 1.94 19.18
CA GLY A 269 27.53 2.76 19.06
C GLY A 269 27.68 3.92 18.08
N LYS A 270 26.63 4.15 17.26
CA LYS A 270 26.63 5.13 16.15
C LYS A 270 27.01 6.53 16.61
N GLN A 271 26.33 7.02 17.65
CA GLN A 271 26.50 8.40 18.12
C GLN A 271 27.89 8.61 18.73
N ALA A 272 28.40 7.63 19.48
CA ALA A 272 29.73 7.71 20.07
C ALA A 272 30.82 7.69 18.99
N ALA A 273 30.71 6.82 17.98
CA ALA A 273 31.61 6.82 16.82
C ALA A 273 31.55 8.14 16.04
N HIS A 274 30.35 8.67 15.80
CA HIS A 274 30.18 9.95 15.12
C HIS A 274 30.84 11.10 15.90
N MET A 275 30.62 11.19 17.21
CA MET A 275 31.25 12.20 18.07
C MET A 275 32.78 12.07 18.09
N ALA A 276 33.31 10.85 18.07
CA ALA A 276 34.74 10.60 18.01
C ALA A 276 35.34 11.08 16.68
N VAL A 277 34.68 10.81 15.56
CA VAL A 277 35.09 11.29 14.22
C VAL A 277 34.99 12.82 14.13
N GLU A 278 33.90 13.42 14.62
CA GLU A 278 33.73 14.88 14.67
C GLU A 278 34.82 15.56 15.52
N ALA A 279 35.24 14.93 16.62
CA ALA A 279 36.31 15.47 17.45
C ALA A 279 37.64 15.55 16.68
N LEU A 280 37.95 14.55 15.84
CA LEU A 280 39.13 14.58 14.97
C LEU A 280 39.01 15.67 13.89
N LEU A 281 37.81 15.87 13.34
CA LEU A 281 37.56 16.94 12.38
C LEU A 281 37.77 18.33 13.02
N LYS A 282 37.23 18.55 14.23
CA LYS A 282 37.42 19.80 14.97
C LYS A 282 38.89 20.06 15.27
N GLU A 283 39.64 19.04 15.67
CA GLU A 283 41.09 19.16 15.89
C GLU A 283 41.83 19.55 14.61
N ALA A 284 41.56 18.88 13.49
CA ALA A 284 42.23 19.18 12.23
C ALA A 284 41.92 20.59 11.71
N LEU A 285 40.70 21.08 11.96
CA LEU A 285 40.30 22.44 11.56
C LEU A 285 40.83 23.53 12.50
N ALA A 286 41.15 23.23 13.76
CA ALA A 286 41.63 24.21 14.73
C ALA A 286 42.98 24.86 14.33
N GLU A 287 43.74 24.21 13.45
CA GLU A 287 45.03 24.68 12.94
C GLU A 287 44.91 25.48 11.63
N VAL A 288 43.70 25.54 11.06
CA VAL A 288 43.42 26.29 9.83
C VAL A 288 42.73 27.61 10.20
N PRO A 289 43.24 28.78 9.75
CA PRO A 289 42.57 30.06 9.96
C PRO A 289 41.09 30.04 9.54
N GLU A 290 40.20 30.68 10.31
CA GLU A 290 38.77 30.73 10.00
C GLU A 290 38.46 31.42 8.66
N GLU A 291 39.35 32.32 8.22
CA GLU A 291 39.24 33.09 7.00
C GLU A 291 39.66 32.29 5.74
N ASP A 292 40.34 31.16 5.92
CA ASP A 292 40.82 30.31 4.82
C ASP A 292 39.83 29.17 4.53
N GLU A 293 38.68 29.54 3.96
CA GLU A 293 37.60 28.60 3.64
C GLU A 293 38.07 27.48 2.68
N GLU A 294 38.95 27.80 1.74
CA GLU A 294 39.47 26.83 0.76
C GLU A 294 40.30 25.75 1.45
N ARG A 295 41.22 26.12 2.35
CA ARG A 295 42.02 25.16 3.11
C ARG A 295 41.14 24.35 4.06
N GLN A 296 40.14 24.96 4.70
CA GLN A 296 39.20 24.23 5.56
C GLN A 296 38.45 23.13 4.79
N GLN A 297 37.97 23.45 3.58
CA GLN A 297 37.30 22.45 2.74
C GLN A 297 38.28 21.37 2.27
N ALA A 298 39.52 21.72 1.91
CA ALA A 298 40.55 20.75 1.57
C ALA A 298 40.84 19.77 2.73
N VAL A 299 40.89 20.26 3.98
CA VAL A 299 41.08 19.41 5.18
C VAL A 299 39.87 18.50 5.42
N LYS A 300 38.64 19.02 5.30
CA LYS A 300 37.41 18.21 5.39
C LYS A 300 37.42 17.06 4.37
N ARG A 301 37.70 17.37 3.10
CA ARG A 301 37.83 16.37 2.02
C ARG A 301 38.91 15.32 2.32
N ALA A 302 40.07 15.75 2.80
CA ALA A 302 41.17 14.85 3.14
C ALA A 302 40.77 13.87 4.27
N LEU A 303 40.09 14.35 5.31
CA LEU A 303 39.61 13.51 6.40
C LEU A 303 38.49 12.56 5.96
N ASP A 304 37.54 13.03 5.14
CA ASP A 304 36.48 12.18 4.59
C ASP A 304 37.02 11.10 3.65
N GLN A 305 38.02 11.45 2.83
CA GLN A 305 38.73 10.49 1.98
C GLN A 305 39.48 9.46 2.85
N LEU A 306 40.20 9.90 3.88
CA LEU A 306 40.87 9.01 4.83
C LEU A 306 39.88 8.06 5.51
N LYS A 307 38.73 8.58 5.97
CA LYS A 307 37.67 7.77 6.57
C LYS A 307 37.19 6.68 5.62
N ARG A 308 36.89 7.04 4.37
CA ARG A 308 36.47 6.09 3.31
C ARG A 308 37.55 5.03 3.07
N ASP A 309 38.81 5.43 2.93
CA ASP A 309 39.92 4.51 2.66
C ASP A 309 40.12 3.51 3.80
N ILE A 310 40.04 3.96 5.05
CA ILE A 310 40.14 3.08 6.23
C ILE A 310 38.99 2.08 6.26
N VAL A 311 37.74 2.53 6.11
CA VAL A 311 36.56 1.63 6.13
C VAL A 311 36.67 0.58 5.02
N ARG A 312 37.03 0.99 3.81
CA ARG A 312 37.21 0.08 2.67
C ARG A 312 38.32 -0.93 2.91
N ARG A 313 39.47 -0.49 3.43
CA ARG A 313 40.60 -1.38 3.76
C ARG A 313 40.21 -2.42 4.81
N MET A 314 39.55 -2.01 5.88
CA MET A 314 39.05 -2.90 6.92
C MET A 314 38.15 -4.00 6.34
N ILE A 315 37.21 -3.63 5.48
CA ILE A 315 36.24 -4.57 4.91
C ILE A 315 36.89 -5.49 3.87
N ILE A 316 37.57 -4.92 2.87
CA ILE A 316 38.13 -5.68 1.74
C ILE A 316 39.32 -6.52 2.15
N GLU A 317 40.29 -5.92 2.86
CA GLU A 317 41.60 -6.54 3.11
C GLU A 317 41.61 -7.33 4.40
N GLU A 318 41.06 -6.76 5.47
CA GLU A 318 41.13 -7.35 6.81
C GLU A 318 39.93 -8.24 7.13
N GLY A 319 38.83 -8.10 6.38
CA GLY A 319 37.62 -8.90 6.58
C GLY A 319 36.83 -8.52 7.84
N ILE A 320 36.99 -7.30 8.34
CA ILE A 320 36.36 -6.81 9.57
C ILE A 320 35.58 -5.53 9.28
N ARG A 321 34.39 -5.40 9.87
CA ARG A 321 33.54 -4.21 9.71
C ARG A 321 33.88 -3.15 10.77
N PRO A 322 33.50 -1.87 10.56
CA PRO A 322 33.77 -0.81 11.54
C PRO A 322 33.25 -1.12 12.95
N ASP A 323 32.10 -1.79 13.06
CA ASP A 323 31.49 -2.20 14.32
C ASP A 323 31.99 -3.56 14.86
N GLY A 324 33.01 -4.15 14.22
CA GLY A 324 33.63 -5.42 14.61
C GLY A 324 32.93 -6.68 14.12
N ARG A 325 31.78 -6.57 13.44
CA ARG A 325 31.05 -7.72 12.90
C ARG A 325 31.77 -8.41 11.75
N GLY A 326 31.44 -9.69 11.55
CA GLY A 326 31.73 -10.41 10.32
C GLY A 326 30.84 -9.96 9.14
N MET A 327 31.20 -10.40 7.93
CA MET A 327 30.50 -10.03 6.69
C MET A 327 29.05 -10.55 6.60
N THR A 328 28.77 -11.70 7.21
CA THR A 328 27.44 -12.33 7.22
C THR A 328 26.65 -12.08 8.50
N GLU A 329 27.24 -11.37 9.46
CA GLU A 329 26.68 -11.23 10.81
C GLU A 329 25.59 -10.15 10.88
N ILE A 330 24.45 -10.53 11.45
CA ILE A 330 23.28 -9.66 11.65
C ILE A 330 23.33 -9.06 13.05
N ARG A 331 22.96 -7.78 13.18
CA ARG A 331 22.91 -7.10 14.49
C ARG A 331 21.89 -7.78 15.43
N PRO A 332 22.02 -7.61 16.75
CA PRO A 332 21.06 -8.14 17.71
C PRO A 332 19.62 -7.72 17.38
N ILE A 333 18.69 -8.68 17.44
CA ILE A 333 17.27 -8.46 17.17
C ILE A 333 16.48 -8.58 18.47
N ARG A 334 15.63 -7.58 18.74
CA ARG A 334 14.63 -7.60 19.82
C ARG A 334 13.26 -7.31 19.22
N ILE A 335 12.28 -8.10 19.62
CA ILE A 335 10.92 -8.04 19.09
C ILE A 335 9.93 -8.04 20.25
N GLU A 336 8.98 -7.11 20.22
CA GLU A 336 7.83 -7.07 21.12
C GLU A 336 6.56 -6.88 20.29
N VAL A 337 5.46 -7.54 20.68
CA VAL A 337 4.15 -7.43 20.01
C VAL A 337 3.07 -7.09 21.03
N GLY A 338 1.98 -6.45 20.61
CA GLY A 338 0.90 -6.03 21.50
C GLY A 338 1.31 -4.93 22.49
N LEU A 339 2.31 -4.11 22.13
CA LEU A 339 2.87 -3.05 22.98
C LEU A 339 1.85 -1.94 23.30
N LEU A 340 1.02 -1.56 22.32
CA LEU A 340 0.11 -0.43 22.44
C LEU A 340 -1.31 -0.91 22.81
N PRO A 341 -1.89 -0.47 23.95
CA PRO A 341 -3.16 -1.03 24.46
C PRO A 341 -4.40 -0.78 23.60
N ARG A 342 -4.36 0.20 22.70
CA ARG A 342 -5.54 0.67 21.94
C ARG A 342 -5.51 0.31 20.47
N THR A 343 -4.35 0.08 19.89
CA THR A 343 -4.21 -0.29 18.48
C THR A 343 -4.77 -1.69 18.23
N HIS A 344 -5.19 -1.99 17.00
CA HIS A 344 -5.68 -3.33 16.69
C HIS A 344 -4.53 -4.34 16.71
N GLY A 345 -3.36 -3.96 16.18
CA GLY A 345 -2.10 -4.67 16.39
C GLY A 345 -0.93 -3.72 16.46
N SER A 346 0.13 -4.13 17.16
CA SER A 346 1.36 -3.34 17.27
C SER A 346 2.58 -4.26 17.42
N ALA A 347 3.71 -3.79 16.90
CA ALA A 347 5.00 -4.44 17.05
C ALA A 347 6.12 -3.40 17.20
N LEU A 348 7.06 -3.66 18.10
CA LEU A 348 8.33 -2.95 18.17
C LEU A 348 9.41 -3.91 17.68
N PHE A 349 9.95 -3.62 16.50
CA PHE A 349 11.04 -4.38 15.90
C PHE A 349 12.32 -3.57 16.00
N THR A 350 13.33 -4.09 16.71
CA THR A 350 14.65 -3.47 16.86
C THR A 350 15.71 -4.41 16.32
N ARG A 351 16.58 -3.90 15.44
CA ARG A 351 17.77 -4.59 14.92
C ARG A 351 18.98 -3.68 15.04
N GLY A 352 19.84 -3.96 16.00
CA GLY A 352 20.89 -3.03 16.42
C GLY A 352 20.30 -1.68 16.84
N GLU A 353 20.79 -0.59 16.26
CA GLU A 353 20.31 0.78 16.48
C GLU A 353 19.31 1.23 15.39
N THR A 354 18.54 0.29 14.84
CA THR A 354 17.39 0.55 13.97
C THR A 354 16.13 0.02 14.63
N GLN A 355 15.19 0.90 14.95
CA GLN A 355 13.97 0.57 15.67
C GLN A 355 12.75 1.12 14.95
N ALA A 356 11.79 0.25 14.67
CA ALA A 356 10.50 0.60 14.08
C ALA A 356 9.37 0.20 15.03
N LEU A 357 8.57 1.18 15.45
CA LEU A 357 7.28 0.96 16.08
C LEU A 357 6.21 0.92 14.98
N VAL A 358 5.64 -0.25 14.75
CA VAL A 358 4.68 -0.48 13.68
C VAL A 358 3.32 -0.79 14.27
N THR A 359 2.28 -0.17 13.71
CA THR A 359 0.89 -0.35 14.14
C THR A 359 0.03 -0.79 12.97
N CYS A 360 -0.97 -1.62 13.25
CA CYS A 360 -1.99 -2.05 12.31
C CYS A 360 -3.37 -1.59 12.79
N THR A 361 -4.10 -0.93 11.89
CA THR A 361 -5.49 -0.51 12.08
C THR A 361 -6.36 -1.17 11.01
N LEU A 362 -7.53 -1.64 11.43
CA LEU A 362 -8.53 -2.31 10.59
C LEU A 362 -9.73 -1.38 10.44
N GLY A 363 -10.18 -1.19 9.22
CA GLY A 363 -11.31 -0.33 8.85
C GLY A 363 -12.30 -1.03 7.94
N THR A 364 -13.37 -0.33 7.56
CA THR A 364 -14.41 -0.81 6.64
C THR A 364 -14.08 -0.40 5.20
N ALA A 365 -14.94 -0.77 4.24
CA ALA A 365 -14.77 -0.39 2.83
C ALA A 365 -14.73 1.14 2.61
N GLU A 366 -15.36 1.94 3.47
CA GLU A 366 -15.34 3.41 3.39
C GLU A 366 -13.96 4.00 3.75
N ASP A 367 -13.16 3.28 4.53
CA ASP A 367 -11.81 3.70 4.89
C ASP A 367 -10.78 3.41 3.77
N ALA A 368 -11.19 2.70 2.72
CA ALA A 368 -10.32 2.41 1.58
C ALA A 368 -9.98 3.71 0.83
N GLN A 369 -8.71 3.89 0.51
CA GLN A 369 -8.27 5.10 -0.16
C GLN A 369 -8.63 5.04 -1.64
N LYS A 370 -9.45 5.99 -2.11
CA LYS A 370 -9.67 6.19 -3.55
C LYS A 370 -8.38 6.69 -4.20
N ILE A 371 -7.92 6.00 -5.23
CA ILE A 371 -6.78 6.37 -6.07
C ILE A 371 -7.31 6.75 -7.44
N GLU A 372 -6.90 7.90 -7.93
CA GLU A 372 -7.25 8.42 -9.26
C GLU A 372 -5.97 8.54 -10.08
N GLU A 373 -5.80 7.63 -11.05
CA GLU A 373 -4.67 7.62 -11.97
C GLU A 373 -5.14 7.86 -13.41
N LEU A 374 -4.19 8.08 -14.33
CA LEU A 374 -4.49 8.19 -15.76
C LEU A 374 -5.22 6.94 -16.30
N THR A 375 -4.88 5.77 -15.77
CA THR A 375 -5.42 4.45 -16.11
C THR A 375 -6.83 4.20 -15.56
N GLY A 376 -7.32 5.01 -14.64
CA GLY A 376 -8.64 4.82 -14.05
C GLY A 376 -8.71 5.14 -12.56
N GLU A 377 -9.91 4.96 -12.01
CA GLU A 377 -10.15 5.03 -10.58
C GLU A 377 -10.03 3.65 -9.96
N SER A 378 -9.37 3.55 -8.80
CA SER A 378 -9.25 2.30 -8.03
C SER A 378 -9.34 2.57 -6.54
N PHE A 379 -9.49 1.52 -5.74
CA PHE A 379 -9.52 1.61 -4.27
C PHE A 379 -8.39 0.80 -3.67
N LYS A 380 -7.56 1.47 -2.86
CA LYS A 380 -6.42 0.89 -2.16
C LYS A 380 -6.89 0.39 -0.79
N ARG A 381 -7.07 -0.93 -0.67
CA ARG A 381 -7.50 -1.62 0.56
C ARG A 381 -6.37 -1.78 1.58
N PHE A 382 -5.13 -1.93 1.11
CA PHE A 382 -3.95 -2.04 1.97
C PHE A 382 -3.07 -0.81 1.78
N MET A 383 -2.79 -0.12 2.88
CA MET A 383 -1.98 1.11 2.90
C MET A 383 -0.86 0.97 3.92
N LEU A 384 0.34 1.36 3.55
CA LEU A 384 1.46 1.48 4.47
C LEU A 384 1.99 2.92 4.47
N HIS A 385 1.95 3.55 5.65
CA HIS A 385 2.57 4.85 5.87
C HIS A 385 3.85 4.69 6.68
N TYR A 386 4.89 5.36 6.23
CA TYR A 386 6.22 5.34 6.84
C TYR A 386 6.60 6.76 7.24
N ASN A 387 7.02 6.94 8.48
CA ASN A 387 7.42 8.22 9.05
C ASN A 387 8.85 8.13 9.60
N PHE A 388 9.66 9.14 9.30
CA PHE A 388 11.06 9.25 9.71
C PHE A 388 11.29 10.55 10.47
N PRO A 389 10.92 10.61 11.76
CA PRO A 389 11.10 11.81 12.55
C PRO A 389 12.59 12.10 12.79
N PRO A 390 13.00 13.37 12.90
CA PRO A 390 14.41 13.75 12.99
C PRO A 390 15.11 13.25 14.26
N PHE A 391 14.36 13.04 15.35
CA PHE A 391 14.92 12.44 16.57
C PHE A 391 15.44 11.02 16.34
N SER A 392 14.97 10.30 15.31
CA SER A 392 15.41 8.94 15.01
C SER A 392 16.88 8.83 14.60
N VAL A 393 17.49 9.96 14.20
CA VAL A 393 18.91 10.10 13.92
C VAL A 393 19.62 11.07 14.89
N GLY A 394 18.89 11.59 15.90
CA GLY A 394 19.43 12.54 16.87
C GLY A 394 19.51 13.98 16.36
N GLU A 395 18.75 14.34 15.33
CA GLU A 395 18.78 15.67 14.71
C GLU A 395 17.55 16.52 15.08
N VAL A 396 17.65 17.83 14.81
CA VAL A 396 16.55 18.79 14.96
C VAL A 396 16.13 19.29 13.57
N SER A 397 14.87 19.12 13.21
CA SER A 397 14.29 19.58 11.95
C SER A 397 12.80 19.91 12.11
N PRO A 398 12.25 20.91 11.39
CA PRO A 398 10.81 21.17 11.39
C PRO A 398 10.01 19.97 10.85
N LEU A 399 8.95 19.58 11.57
CA LEU A 399 8.02 18.56 11.08
C LEU A 399 7.19 19.12 9.90
N ARG A 400 7.33 18.50 8.73
CA ARG A 400 6.61 18.85 7.49
C ARG A 400 5.82 17.64 7.00
N ALA A 401 5.16 17.79 5.84
CA ALA A 401 4.57 16.65 5.15
C ALA A 401 5.64 15.59 4.81
N PRO A 402 5.26 14.31 4.68
CA PRO A 402 6.19 13.24 4.37
C PRO A 402 7.07 13.55 3.15
N SER A 403 8.37 13.38 3.32
CA SER A 403 9.35 13.56 2.26
C SER A 403 9.20 12.48 1.17
N ARG A 404 9.81 12.74 0.01
CA ARG A 404 9.90 11.72 -1.05
C ARG A 404 10.57 10.44 -0.53
N ARG A 405 11.58 10.58 0.34
CA ARG A 405 12.30 9.44 0.93
C ARG A 405 11.36 8.55 1.75
N GLU A 406 10.57 9.17 2.61
CA GLU A 406 9.57 8.48 3.43
C GLU A 406 8.52 7.76 2.58
N ILE A 407 7.97 8.43 1.57
CA ILE A 407 6.96 7.84 0.67
C ILE A 407 7.52 6.61 -0.05
N GLY A 408 8.73 6.70 -0.62
CA GLY A 408 9.30 5.54 -1.32
C GLY A 408 9.78 4.41 -0.40
N HIS A 409 10.18 4.69 0.85
CA HIS A 409 10.42 3.62 1.83
C HIS A 409 9.10 2.93 2.23
N GLY A 410 8.03 3.72 2.40
CA GLY A 410 6.69 3.21 2.63
C GLY A 410 6.22 2.31 1.48
N ALA A 411 6.33 2.78 0.24
CA ALA A 411 5.96 2.01 -0.94
C ALA A 411 6.77 0.72 -1.11
N LEU A 412 8.08 0.73 -0.80
CA LEU A 412 8.89 -0.49 -0.81
C LEU A 412 8.37 -1.51 0.21
N ALA A 413 8.11 -1.08 1.44
CA ALA A 413 7.61 -1.97 2.48
C ALA A 413 6.17 -2.44 2.19
N GLU A 414 5.33 -1.57 1.62
CA GLU A 414 3.98 -1.94 1.17
C GLU A 414 4.04 -3.02 0.10
N ARG A 415 4.88 -2.82 -0.92
CA ARG A 415 5.09 -3.79 -1.99
C ARG A 415 5.60 -5.13 -1.47
N ALA A 416 6.43 -5.12 -0.43
CA ALA A 416 6.92 -6.35 0.19
C ALA A 416 5.84 -7.14 0.95
N LEU A 417 4.86 -6.45 1.55
CA LEU A 417 3.81 -7.06 2.36
C LEU A 417 2.55 -7.39 1.55
N LEU A 418 2.25 -6.64 0.49
CA LEU A 418 1.06 -6.81 -0.33
C LEU A 418 0.83 -8.25 -0.81
N PRO A 419 1.84 -9.03 -1.26
CA PRO A 419 1.66 -10.40 -1.75
C PRO A 419 1.22 -11.42 -0.69
N VAL A 420 1.29 -11.07 0.59
CA VAL A 420 0.82 -11.95 1.70
C VAL A 420 -0.48 -11.46 2.32
N ILE A 421 -0.98 -10.28 1.93
CA ILE A 421 -2.27 -9.77 2.39
C ILE A 421 -3.39 -10.66 1.85
N PRO A 422 -4.32 -11.11 2.71
CA PRO A 422 -5.44 -11.94 2.28
C PRO A 422 -6.35 -11.22 1.27
N PRO A 423 -6.98 -11.98 0.35
CA PRO A 423 -7.99 -11.42 -0.54
C PRO A 423 -9.23 -10.94 0.23
N GLU A 424 -10.00 -10.02 -0.35
CA GLU A 424 -11.13 -9.35 0.33
C GLU A 424 -12.26 -10.31 0.71
N ASP A 425 -12.46 -11.37 -0.04
CA ASP A 425 -13.46 -12.41 0.25
C ASP A 425 -13.12 -13.22 1.51
N GLN A 426 -11.83 -13.35 1.84
CA GLN A 426 -11.35 -14.02 3.05
C GLN A 426 -11.21 -13.05 4.23
N PHE A 427 -10.79 -11.82 3.96
CA PHE A 427 -10.58 -10.79 4.98
C PHE A 427 -11.06 -9.42 4.48
N PRO A 428 -12.35 -9.10 4.67
CA PRO A 428 -13.03 -7.95 4.08
C PRO A 428 -12.76 -6.63 4.81
N TYR A 429 -11.53 -6.43 5.25
CA TYR A 429 -11.10 -5.26 5.99
C TYR A 429 -10.20 -4.38 5.14
N THR A 430 -10.37 -3.08 5.29
CA THR A 430 -9.32 -2.12 4.92
C THR A 430 -8.22 -2.18 5.98
N ILE A 431 -6.97 -2.23 5.56
CA ILE A 431 -5.82 -2.42 6.43
C ILE A 431 -4.89 -1.22 6.26
N ARG A 432 -4.63 -0.52 7.37
CA ARG A 432 -3.64 0.56 7.43
C ARG A 432 -2.52 0.16 8.38
N VAL A 433 -1.31 0.09 7.84
CA VAL A 433 -0.07 -0.06 8.59
C VAL A 433 0.62 1.30 8.69
N VAL A 434 1.08 1.65 9.89
CA VAL A 434 1.90 2.85 10.10
C VAL A 434 3.18 2.47 10.82
N SER A 435 4.32 2.83 10.25
CA SER A 435 5.64 2.61 10.82
C SER A 435 6.27 3.93 11.24
N GLU A 436 6.48 4.08 12.54
CA GLU A 436 7.24 5.17 13.14
C GLU A 436 8.67 4.69 13.39
N ILE A 437 9.64 5.32 12.73
CA ILE A 437 11.05 5.00 12.99
C ILE A 437 11.51 5.75 14.22
N LEU A 438 11.91 5.00 15.25
CA LEU A 438 12.34 5.56 16.53
C LEU A 438 13.86 5.69 16.63
N GLU A 439 14.59 4.81 15.94
CA GLU A 439 16.05 4.83 15.81
C GLU A 439 16.42 4.38 14.40
N SER A 440 17.47 4.97 13.81
CA SER A 440 17.95 4.56 12.49
C SER A 440 19.47 4.57 12.37
N ASN A 441 20.05 3.39 12.27
CA ASN A 441 21.44 3.16 11.89
C ASN A 441 21.60 2.12 10.78
N GLY A 442 20.56 1.89 9.97
CA GLY A 442 20.63 0.96 8.84
C GLY A 442 19.26 0.41 8.46
N SER A 443 18.86 0.62 7.22
CA SER A 443 17.64 0.10 6.58
C SER A 443 16.40 0.01 7.48
N SER A 444 15.93 1.16 7.93
CA SER A 444 14.65 1.31 8.61
C SER A 444 13.47 0.81 7.76
N SER A 445 13.55 0.85 6.42
CA SER A 445 12.52 0.28 5.55
C SER A 445 12.37 -1.24 5.70
N MET A 446 13.46 -1.97 5.91
CA MET A 446 13.40 -3.42 6.16
C MET A 446 12.94 -3.74 7.58
N ALA A 447 13.27 -2.89 8.56
CA ALA A 447 12.66 -2.97 9.90
C ALA A 447 11.15 -2.75 9.85
N THR A 448 10.67 -1.82 9.00
CA THR A 448 9.24 -1.62 8.74
C THR A 448 8.57 -2.85 8.15
N VAL A 449 9.21 -3.58 7.23
CA VAL A 449 8.65 -4.84 6.69
C VAL A 449 8.48 -5.87 7.81
N CYS A 450 9.52 -6.11 8.61
CA CYS A 450 9.46 -7.07 9.72
C CYS A 450 8.41 -6.68 10.77
N GLY A 451 8.43 -5.42 11.21
CA GLY A 451 7.46 -4.90 12.17
C GLY A 451 6.04 -4.87 11.61
N GLY A 452 5.87 -4.58 10.32
CA GLY A 452 4.58 -4.63 9.62
C GLY A 452 4.01 -6.02 9.56
N SER A 453 4.82 -7.03 9.21
CA SER A 453 4.41 -8.44 9.26
C SER A 453 3.93 -8.83 10.66
N LEU A 454 4.67 -8.47 11.70
CA LEU A 454 4.30 -8.77 13.09
C LEU A 454 3.05 -8.00 13.54
N ALA A 455 2.91 -6.73 13.20
CA ALA A 455 1.74 -5.92 13.57
C ALA A 455 0.46 -6.40 12.88
N LEU A 456 0.55 -6.89 11.64
CA LEU A 456 -0.55 -7.55 10.93
C LEU A 456 -0.97 -8.84 11.64
N MET A 457 0.00 -9.69 11.99
CA MET A 457 -0.24 -10.94 12.72
C MET A 457 -0.83 -10.68 14.12
N ASP A 458 -0.31 -9.68 14.83
CA ASP A 458 -0.80 -9.26 16.14
C ASP A 458 -2.23 -8.70 16.08
N ALA A 459 -2.60 -8.04 14.97
CA ALA A 459 -3.96 -7.57 14.72
C ALA A 459 -4.96 -8.68 14.37
N GLY A 460 -4.50 -9.92 14.19
CA GLY A 460 -5.30 -11.05 13.73
C GLY A 460 -5.58 -11.05 12.23
N VAL A 461 -4.77 -10.33 11.43
CA VAL A 461 -4.85 -10.42 9.96
C VAL A 461 -4.30 -11.78 9.53
N PRO A 462 -5.07 -12.61 8.81
CA PRO A 462 -4.65 -13.93 8.36
C PRO A 462 -3.73 -13.81 7.14
N ILE A 463 -2.55 -13.21 7.32
CA ILE A 463 -1.54 -13.14 6.26
C ILE A 463 -1.09 -14.56 5.88
N ARG A 464 -0.86 -14.78 4.58
CA ARG A 464 -0.50 -16.11 4.05
C ARG A 464 0.81 -16.65 4.64
N ALA A 465 1.78 -15.77 4.84
CA ALA A 465 3.07 -16.09 5.46
C ALA A 465 3.71 -14.82 6.04
N PRO A 466 4.53 -14.93 7.11
CA PRO A 466 5.33 -13.81 7.60
C PRO A 466 6.39 -13.38 6.58
N VAL A 467 6.65 -12.07 6.51
CA VAL A 467 7.63 -11.47 5.60
C VAL A 467 8.72 -10.77 6.42
N ALA A 468 9.98 -11.03 6.09
CA ALA A 468 11.11 -10.31 6.65
C ALA A 468 11.92 -9.60 5.56
N GLY A 469 12.62 -8.56 5.97
CA GLY A 469 13.49 -7.76 5.11
C GLY A 469 14.92 -7.67 5.63
N ILE A 470 15.88 -7.64 4.70
CA ILE A 470 17.30 -7.43 4.99
C ILE A 470 17.88 -6.40 4.03
N ALA A 471 18.82 -5.60 4.52
CA ALA A 471 19.65 -4.76 3.68
C ALA A 471 21.07 -5.31 3.62
N MET A 472 21.63 -5.23 2.43
CA MET A 472 22.86 -5.84 2.04
C MET A 472 23.72 -4.79 1.35
N GLY A 473 25.03 -4.93 1.44
CA GLY A 473 25.97 -4.03 0.77
C GLY A 473 27.05 -4.78 0.01
N LEU A 474 27.73 -4.07 -0.87
CA LEU A 474 28.89 -4.57 -1.58
C LEU A 474 30.03 -3.55 -1.52
N PHE A 475 31.23 -4.07 -1.30
CA PHE A 475 32.47 -3.33 -1.49
C PHE A 475 33.28 -4.06 -2.56
N THR A 476 33.90 -3.30 -3.45
CA THR A 476 34.69 -3.78 -4.60
C THR A 476 36.02 -3.05 -4.67
N ASP A 477 37.11 -3.75 -4.98
CA ASP A 477 38.42 -3.11 -5.17
C ASP A 477 39.30 -3.97 -6.08
N GLN A 478 39.66 -3.44 -7.24
CA GLN A 478 40.56 -4.09 -8.20
C GLN A 478 40.23 -5.57 -8.47
N GLY A 479 38.94 -5.90 -8.59
CA GLY A 479 38.44 -7.26 -8.83
C GLY A 479 38.19 -8.11 -7.57
N ARG A 480 38.61 -7.65 -6.38
CA ARG A 480 38.18 -8.21 -5.09
C ARG A 480 36.79 -7.66 -4.73
N TYR A 481 35.99 -8.43 -4.01
CA TYR A 481 34.73 -7.94 -3.45
C TYR A 481 34.40 -8.56 -2.09
N ARG A 482 33.51 -7.89 -1.35
CA ARG A 482 32.90 -8.37 -0.10
C ARG A 482 31.41 -8.01 -0.09
N ILE A 483 30.57 -8.99 0.19
CA ILE A 483 29.13 -8.82 0.38
C ILE A 483 28.84 -8.75 1.87
N LEU A 484 28.14 -7.70 2.30
CA LEU A 484 27.84 -7.41 3.69
C LEU A 484 26.37 -7.67 3.97
N THR A 485 26.08 -8.37 5.06
CA THR A 485 24.74 -8.58 5.59
C THR A 485 24.40 -7.54 6.66
N ASP A 486 23.17 -7.04 6.64
CA ASP A 486 22.64 -6.09 7.61
C ASP A 486 23.51 -4.82 7.73
N ILE A 487 23.63 -4.09 6.62
CA ILE A 487 24.49 -2.90 6.56
C ILE A 487 24.04 -1.79 7.51
N ALA A 488 25.04 -1.12 8.09
CA ALA A 488 24.89 0.09 8.87
C ALA A 488 24.91 1.35 7.99
N GLY A 489 24.53 2.50 8.53
CA GLY A 489 24.48 3.76 7.77
C GLY A 489 25.82 4.16 7.15
N GLU A 490 26.94 3.96 7.86
CA GLU A 490 28.28 4.27 7.34
C GLU A 490 28.69 3.34 6.18
N GLU A 491 28.28 2.07 6.25
CA GLU A 491 28.58 1.06 5.22
C GLU A 491 27.76 1.31 3.95
N ASP A 492 26.53 1.80 4.08
CA ASP A 492 25.70 2.25 2.97
C ASP A 492 26.29 3.49 2.27
N HIS A 493 26.77 4.46 3.08
CA HIS A 493 27.37 5.68 2.55
C HIS A 493 28.65 5.41 1.75
N THR A 494 29.50 4.52 2.26
CA THR A 494 30.84 4.23 1.70
C THR A 494 30.89 3.03 0.76
N GLY A 495 29.82 2.23 0.73
CA GLY A 495 29.69 1.05 -0.12
C GLY A 495 29.35 1.37 -1.58
N ASP A 496 29.66 0.39 -2.42
CA ASP A 496 29.58 0.45 -3.89
C ASP A 496 28.21 0.01 -4.43
N MET A 497 27.45 -0.73 -3.62
CA MET A 497 26.06 -1.09 -3.88
C MET A 497 25.35 -1.23 -2.54
N ASP A 498 24.10 -0.77 -2.49
CA ASP A 498 23.14 -1.16 -1.46
C ASP A 498 21.95 -1.85 -2.11
N PHE A 499 21.53 -2.99 -1.55
CA PHE A 499 20.31 -3.65 -1.99
C PHE A 499 19.52 -4.21 -0.82
N LYS A 500 18.21 -4.22 -1.01
CA LYS A 500 17.21 -4.53 0.00
C LYS A 500 16.37 -5.66 -0.55
N VAL A 501 16.30 -6.75 0.20
CA VAL A 501 15.51 -7.93 -0.17
C VAL A 501 14.49 -8.19 0.91
N ALA A 502 13.23 -8.30 0.51
CA ALA A 502 12.14 -8.73 1.38
C ALA A 502 11.44 -9.95 0.79
N GLY A 503 10.89 -10.78 1.66
CA GLY A 503 10.26 -12.01 1.23
C GLY A 503 9.86 -12.92 2.38
N THR A 504 9.22 -14.02 2.01
CA THR A 504 8.86 -15.10 2.92
C THR A 504 9.96 -16.18 2.88
N ARG A 505 9.67 -17.34 3.48
CA ARG A 505 10.51 -18.53 3.30
C ARG A 505 10.45 -19.10 1.87
N ALA A 506 9.36 -18.85 1.15
CA ALA A 506 9.13 -19.41 -0.18
C ALA A 506 9.85 -18.62 -1.29
N GLY A 507 10.02 -17.31 -1.12
CA GLY A 507 10.74 -16.49 -2.08
C GLY A 507 10.64 -15.00 -1.81
N ILE A 508 11.10 -14.21 -2.76
CA ILE A 508 11.21 -12.75 -2.72
C ILE A 508 9.83 -12.13 -2.99
N THR A 509 9.44 -11.15 -2.18
CA THR A 509 8.24 -10.32 -2.40
C THR A 509 8.59 -8.93 -2.90
N ALA A 510 9.76 -8.41 -2.54
CA ALA A 510 10.29 -7.16 -3.09
C ALA A 510 11.82 -7.16 -3.12
N LEU A 511 12.37 -6.51 -4.14
CA LEU A 511 13.80 -6.26 -4.30
C LEU A 511 13.99 -4.80 -4.68
N GLN A 512 14.93 -4.12 -4.04
CA GLN A 512 15.38 -2.79 -4.42
C GLN A 512 16.90 -2.77 -4.43
N MET A 513 17.52 -2.22 -5.45
CA MET A 513 18.98 -2.15 -5.55
C MET A 513 19.40 -0.80 -6.14
N ASP A 514 20.45 -0.21 -5.59
CA ASP A 514 21.13 0.96 -6.12
C ASP A 514 22.63 0.64 -6.23
N ILE A 515 23.16 0.69 -7.45
CA ILE A 515 24.55 0.35 -7.78
C ILE A 515 25.29 1.64 -8.13
N LYS A 516 26.43 1.86 -7.46
CA LYS A 516 27.30 3.03 -7.67
C LYS A 516 28.55 2.69 -8.50
N VAL A 517 28.72 1.42 -8.87
CA VAL A 517 29.83 0.93 -9.71
C VAL A 517 29.36 0.52 -11.11
N PRO A 518 30.24 0.58 -12.13
CA PRO A 518 29.81 0.40 -13.52
C PRO A 518 29.18 -0.96 -13.86
N ALA A 519 29.59 -2.04 -13.20
CA ALA A 519 29.09 -3.38 -13.50
C ALA A 519 29.28 -4.35 -12.32
N LEU A 520 28.34 -5.28 -12.18
CA LEU A 520 28.44 -6.45 -11.30
C LEU A 520 28.37 -7.73 -12.14
N SER A 521 29.15 -8.74 -11.76
CA SER A 521 29.08 -10.04 -12.41
C SER A 521 27.81 -10.79 -12.01
N ALA A 522 27.37 -11.71 -12.86
CA ALA A 522 26.25 -12.59 -12.58
C ALA A 522 26.43 -13.39 -11.28
N ASP A 523 27.66 -13.81 -11.00
CA ASP A 523 27.97 -14.63 -9.84
C ASP A 523 27.90 -13.80 -8.55
N VAL A 524 28.37 -12.55 -8.57
CA VAL A 524 28.25 -11.63 -7.43
C VAL A 524 26.77 -11.36 -7.11
N LEU A 525 25.94 -11.10 -8.13
CA LEU A 525 24.51 -10.88 -7.94
C LEU A 525 23.82 -12.12 -7.34
N ARG A 526 24.16 -13.31 -7.84
CA ARG A 526 23.60 -14.57 -7.34
C ARG A 526 24.02 -14.82 -5.88
N GLU A 527 25.32 -14.73 -5.59
CA GLU A 527 25.86 -14.89 -4.24
C GLU A 527 25.19 -13.91 -3.25
N ALA A 528 25.03 -12.66 -3.67
CA ALA A 528 24.40 -11.64 -2.84
C ALA A 528 22.92 -11.97 -2.52
N LEU A 529 22.15 -12.45 -3.51
CA LEU A 529 20.76 -12.89 -3.29
C LEU A 529 20.67 -14.09 -2.34
N TYR A 530 21.59 -15.05 -2.45
CA TYR A 530 21.64 -16.22 -1.54
C TYR A 530 22.03 -15.83 -0.11
N GLN A 531 23.04 -14.99 0.06
CA GLN A 531 23.41 -14.46 1.39
C GLN A 531 22.25 -13.64 1.99
N ALA A 532 21.52 -12.88 1.17
CA ALA A 532 20.31 -12.18 1.61
C ALA A 532 19.19 -13.14 2.01
N ARG A 533 19.01 -14.26 1.29
CA ARG A 533 18.05 -15.31 1.63
C ARG A 533 18.35 -15.91 3.00
N GLU A 534 19.60 -16.30 3.26
CA GLU A 534 19.99 -16.85 4.58
C GLU A 534 19.69 -15.86 5.71
N ALA A 535 20.04 -14.59 5.52
CA ALA A 535 19.76 -13.54 6.49
C ALA A 535 18.26 -13.31 6.71
N ARG A 536 17.47 -13.33 5.63
CA ARG A 536 16.00 -13.22 5.67
C ARG A 536 15.39 -14.38 6.47
N LEU A 537 15.85 -15.61 6.24
CA LEU A 537 15.37 -16.80 6.96
C LEU A 537 15.72 -16.72 8.45
N PHE A 538 16.92 -16.29 8.80
CA PHE A 538 17.30 -16.07 10.20
C PHE A 538 16.39 -15.06 10.91
N ILE A 539 16.04 -13.94 10.24
CA ILE A 539 15.13 -12.95 10.81
C ILE A 539 13.72 -13.52 10.98
N LEU A 540 13.24 -14.31 10.01
CA LEU A 540 11.96 -15.01 10.11
C LEU A 540 11.92 -15.99 11.28
N ASP A 541 13.03 -16.70 11.56
CA ASP A 541 13.14 -17.57 12.73
C ASP A 541 13.01 -16.76 14.03
N ARG A 542 13.74 -15.64 14.15
CA ARG A 542 13.63 -14.72 15.29
C ARG A 542 12.22 -14.14 15.48
N MET A 543 11.53 -13.82 14.39
CA MET A 543 10.14 -13.38 14.43
C MET A 543 9.20 -14.49 14.93
N ALA A 544 9.39 -15.72 14.44
CA ALA A 544 8.55 -16.87 14.80
C ALA A 544 8.73 -17.30 16.27
N GLU A 545 9.90 -17.05 16.88
CA GLU A 545 10.13 -17.24 18.31
C GLU A 545 9.20 -16.38 19.18
N VAL A 546 8.77 -15.21 18.69
CA VAL A 546 7.89 -14.28 19.43
C VAL A 546 6.41 -14.43 19.04
N LEU A 547 6.13 -14.51 17.74
CA LEU A 547 4.76 -14.65 17.23
C LEU A 547 4.76 -15.65 16.06
N PRO A 548 4.53 -16.95 16.34
CA PRO A 548 4.69 -18.02 15.33
C PRO A 548 3.60 -18.01 14.24
N ALA A 549 2.43 -17.47 14.55
CA ALA A 549 1.28 -17.39 13.65
C ALA A 549 0.44 -16.14 13.95
N PRO A 550 -0.38 -15.65 13.00
CA PRO A 550 -1.38 -14.63 13.29
C PRO A 550 -2.25 -15.00 14.50
N ARG A 551 -2.69 -13.99 15.26
CA ARG A 551 -3.66 -14.23 16.33
C ARG A 551 -4.94 -14.84 15.72
N PRO A 552 -5.58 -15.81 16.40
CA PRO A 552 -6.76 -16.50 15.88
C PRO A 552 -7.96 -15.57 15.70
N ASP A 553 -8.06 -14.55 16.55
CA ASP A 553 -9.11 -13.56 16.54
C ASP A 553 -8.53 -12.16 16.29
N ILE A 554 -9.28 -11.34 15.55
CA ILE A 554 -9.01 -9.91 15.46
C ILE A 554 -9.20 -9.22 16.81
N SER A 555 -8.52 -8.09 16.99
CA SER A 555 -8.62 -7.27 18.20
C SER A 555 -10.08 -7.00 18.60
N PRO A 556 -10.44 -7.12 19.89
CA PRO A 556 -11.77 -6.72 20.37
C PRO A 556 -12.10 -5.24 20.15
N ARG A 557 -11.10 -4.41 19.83
CA ARG A 557 -11.26 -3.00 19.50
C ARG A 557 -11.48 -2.74 18.01
N ALA A 558 -11.21 -3.73 17.17
CA ALA A 558 -11.45 -3.62 15.73
C ALA A 558 -12.96 -3.72 15.43
N PRO A 559 -13.44 -3.03 14.38
CA PRO A 559 -14.80 -3.22 13.88
C PRO A 559 -15.07 -4.70 13.62
N ARG A 560 -16.19 -5.21 14.12
CA ARG A 560 -16.67 -6.55 13.77
C ARG A 560 -17.36 -6.46 12.42
N LEU A 561 -17.00 -7.36 11.52
CA LEU A 561 -17.55 -7.41 10.18
C LEU A 561 -18.15 -8.79 9.93
N ILE A 562 -19.41 -8.81 9.51
CA ILE A 562 -20.13 -10.01 9.09
C ILE A 562 -20.41 -9.89 7.61
N VAL A 563 -20.02 -10.92 6.85
CA VAL A 563 -20.39 -11.06 5.44
C VAL A 563 -21.55 -12.03 5.35
N THR A 564 -22.61 -11.64 4.64
CA THR A 564 -23.70 -12.54 4.25
C THR A 564 -23.97 -12.41 2.76
N TYR A 565 -24.54 -13.45 2.19
CA TYR A 565 -24.95 -13.47 0.79
C TYR A 565 -26.46 -13.42 0.71
N ILE A 566 -26.97 -12.61 -0.22
CA ILE A 566 -28.39 -12.52 -0.57
C ILE A 566 -28.53 -12.76 -2.07
N PRO A 567 -29.66 -13.28 -2.55
CA PRO A 567 -29.92 -13.37 -3.97
C PRO A 567 -29.91 -11.98 -4.63
N THR A 568 -29.32 -11.85 -5.81
CA THR A 568 -29.12 -10.57 -6.52
C THR A 568 -30.43 -9.80 -6.76
N GLU A 569 -31.52 -10.52 -7.01
CA GLU A 569 -32.87 -10.00 -7.19
C GLU A 569 -33.45 -9.35 -5.91
N LYS A 570 -32.89 -9.67 -4.73
CA LYS A 570 -33.33 -9.13 -3.44
C LYS A 570 -32.53 -7.92 -2.97
N ILE A 571 -31.49 -7.51 -3.70
CA ILE A 571 -30.72 -6.30 -3.40
C ILE A 571 -31.65 -5.08 -3.35
N ALA A 572 -32.53 -4.92 -4.34
CA ALA A 572 -33.48 -3.82 -4.40
C ALA A 572 -34.45 -3.80 -3.20
N THR A 573 -34.87 -4.97 -2.72
CA THR A 573 -35.73 -5.13 -1.54
C THR A 573 -35.00 -4.73 -0.26
N LEU A 574 -33.74 -5.14 -0.11
CA LEU A 574 -32.93 -4.79 1.06
C LEU A 574 -32.63 -3.28 1.13
N ILE A 575 -32.31 -2.66 0.00
CA ILE A 575 -32.08 -1.20 -0.08
C ILE A 575 -33.40 -0.46 0.19
N GLY A 576 -34.49 -0.91 -0.45
CA GLY A 576 -35.80 -0.28 -0.41
C GLY A 576 -35.87 1.06 -1.14
N PRO A 577 -37.08 1.63 -1.34
CA PRO A 577 -37.24 2.89 -2.07
C PRO A 577 -36.43 4.04 -1.45
N GLY A 578 -35.49 4.61 -2.21
CA GLY A 578 -34.62 5.70 -1.75
C GLY A 578 -33.64 5.31 -0.64
N GLY A 579 -33.36 4.01 -0.47
CA GLY A 579 -32.48 3.49 0.59
C GLY A 579 -33.12 3.46 1.98
N LYS A 580 -34.46 3.61 2.08
CA LYS A 580 -35.15 3.71 3.37
C LYS A 580 -35.00 2.47 4.25
N MET A 581 -35.01 1.28 3.66
CA MET A 581 -34.97 0.02 4.42
C MET A 581 -33.58 -0.16 5.04
N VAL A 582 -32.52 -0.10 4.23
CA VAL A 582 -31.14 -0.20 4.72
C VAL A 582 -30.82 0.90 5.74
N LYS A 583 -31.27 2.15 5.52
CA LYS A 583 -31.12 3.24 6.50
C LYS A 583 -31.80 2.93 7.83
N SER A 584 -33.00 2.32 7.82
CA SER A 584 -33.68 1.93 9.07
C SER A 584 -32.92 0.85 9.83
N ILE A 585 -32.31 -0.11 9.15
CA ILE A 585 -31.46 -1.13 9.79
C ILE A 585 -30.23 -0.47 10.42
N ILE A 586 -29.55 0.41 9.67
CA ILE A 586 -28.39 1.19 10.13
C ILE A 586 -28.77 2.01 11.38
N GLU A 587 -29.86 2.78 11.34
CA GLU A 587 -30.31 3.61 12.47
C GLU A 587 -30.65 2.78 13.72
N LYS A 588 -31.26 1.60 13.57
CA LYS A 588 -31.65 0.74 14.70
C LYS A 588 -30.48 0.01 15.35
N THR A 589 -29.47 -0.33 14.57
CA THR A 589 -28.37 -1.21 15.01
C THR A 589 -27.05 -0.47 15.20
N GLY A 590 -26.91 0.74 14.64
CA GLY A 590 -25.68 1.52 14.65
C GLY A 590 -24.56 0.93 13.79
N VAL A 591 -24.85 -0.06 12.96
CA VAL A 591 -23.87 -0.68 12.05
C VAL A 591 -23.79 0.06 10.73
N LYS A 592 -22.71 -0.14 9.99
CA LYS A 592 -22.60 0.19 8.57
C LYS A 592 -22.96 -1.02 7.73
N ILE A 593 -23.67 -0.80 6.63
CA ILE A 593 -24.03 -1.85 5.67
C ILE A 593 -23.55 -1.43 4.28
N ASP A 594 -22.70 -2.24 3.67
CA ASP A 594 -22.29 -2.11 2.28
C ASP A 594 -22.83 -3.30 1.47
N ILE A 595 -23.49 -3.03 0.34
CA ILE A 595 -24.17 -4.03 -0.48
C ILE A 595 -23.53 -3.98 -1.87
N ARG A 596 -23.03 -5.13 -2.32
CA ARG A 596 -22.42 -5.28 -3.65
C ARG A 596 -23.43 -5.83 -4.65
N ASP A 597 -23.18 -5.53 -5.92
CA ASP A 597 -24.05 -5.93 -7.04
C ASP A 597 -24.08 -7.46 -7.26
N ASP A 598 -23.13 -8.20 -6.70
CA ASP A 598 -23.06 -9.67 -6.72
C ASP A 598 -23.81 -10.35 -5.56
N GLY A 599 -24.55 -9.58 -4.76
CA GLY A 599 -25.35 -10.10 -3.64
C GLY A 599 -24.58 -10.23 -2.32
N ARG A 600 -23.31 -9.82 -2.25
CA ARG A 600 -22.59 -9.72 -0.98
C ARG A 600 -23.07 -8.53 -0.15
N VAL A 601 -23.33 -8.77 1.13
CA VAL A 601 -23.70 -7.75 2.12
C VAL A 601 -22.70 -7.78 3.25
N PHE A 602 -21.97 -6.67 3.42
CA PHE A 602 -21.02 -6.44 4.49
C PHE A 602 -21.68 -5.64 5.60
N ILE A 603 -21.69 -6.18 6.82
CA ILE A 603 -22.27 -5.55 8.01
C ILE A 603 -21.15 -5.30 9.00
N ALA A 604 -20.82 -4.03 9.25
CA ALA A 604 -19.71 -3.64 10.11
C ALA A 604 -20.17 -2.81 11.32
N GLY A 605 -19.75 -3.15 12.53
CA GLY A 605 -20.12 -2.41 13.74
C GLY A 605 -19.17 -2.62 14.90
N ASP A 606 -19.32 -1.81 15.95
CA ASP A 606 -18.41 -1.81 17.11
C ASP A 606 -18.54 -3.06 17.99
N THR A 607 -19.66 -3.77 17.90
CA THR A 607 -19.94 -4.96 18.71
C THR A 607 -20.52 -6.09 17.88
N ALA A 608 -20.21 -7.34 18.27
CA ALA A 608 -20.78 -8.53 17.63
C ALA A 608 -22.31 -8.55 17.72
N ALA A 609 -22.87 -8.16 18.87
CA ALA A 609 -24.32 -8.12 19.09
C ALA A 609 -25.04 -7.17 18.12
N ALA A 610 -24.47 -5.99 17.84
CA ALA A 610 -25.02 -5.06 16.86
C ALA A 610 -25.00 -5.65 15.44
N CYS A 611 -23.88 -6.28 15.05
CA CYS A 611 -23.74 -6.91 13.74
C CYS A 611 -24.70 -8.09 13.57
N GLU A 612 -24.88 -8.93 14.60
CA GLU A 612 -25.83 -10.05 14.59
C GLU A 612 -27.28 -9.59 14.50
N ALA A 613 -27.64 -8.52 15.21
CA ALA A 613 -28.97 -7.92 15.12
C ALA A 613 -29.25 -7.41 13.70
N ALA A 614 -28.28 -6.73 13.08
CA ALA A 614 -28.40 -6.28 11.70
C ALA A 614 -28.45 -7.45 10.71
N LEU A 615 -27.63 -8.48 10.89
CA LEU A 615 -27.67 -9.70 10.08
C LEU A 615 -29.06 -10.34 10.13
N LYS A 616 -29.67 -10.41 11.31
CA LYS A 616 -31.03 -10.92 11.46
C LYS A 616 -32.03 -10.08 10.68
N MET A 617 -31.98 -8.75 10.80
CA MET A 617 -32.87 -7.87 10.04
C MET A 617 -32.67 -8.00 8.52
N VAL A 618 -31.43 -8.11 8.05
CA VAL A 618 -31.10 -8.35 6.63
C VAL A 618 -31.71 -9.67 6.17
N LYS A 619 -31.55 -10.75 6.94
CA LYS A 619 -32.14 -12.06 6.65
C LYS A 619 -33.66 -12.02 6.68
N ASP A 620 -34.28 -11.30 7.60
CA ASP A 620 -35.74 -11.20 7.71
C ASP A 620 -36.33 -10.46 6.49
N VAL A 621 -35.65 -9.41 6.01
CA VAL A 621 -36.06 -8.65 4.79
C VAL A 621 -35.82 -9.47 3.51
N THR A 622 -34.77 -10.27 3.49
CA THR A 622 -34.36 -11.05 2.31
C THR A 622 -34.84 -12.50 2.36
N ALA A 623 -35.62 -12.88 3.37
CA ALA A 623 -36.19 -14.21 3.50
C ALA A 623 -37.16 -14.49 2.35
N ASP A 624 -37.15 -15.71 1.84
CA ASP A 624 -38.20 -16.18 0.94
C ASP A 624 -39.45 -16.53 1.73
N VAL A 625 -40.59 -16.25 1.11
CA VAL A 625 -41.87 -16.72 1.59
C VAL A 625 -42.04 -18.16 1.11
N GLU A 626 -41.81 -19.11 2.01
CA GLU A 626 -41.89 -20.53 1.68
C GLU A 626 -43.35 -21.02 1.76
N LYS A 627 -43.83 -21.67 0.69
CA LYS A 627 -45.12 -22.35 0.69
C LYS A 627 -45.17 -23.37 1.82
N GLY A 628 -46.19 -23.28 2.67
CA GLY A 628 -46.41 -24.15 3.82
C GLY A 628 -45.83 -23.65 5.15
N ARG A 629 -45.01 -22.59 5.17
CA ARG A 629 -44.45 -22.02 6.40
C ARG A 629 -45.44 -21.11 7.12
N THR A 630 -45.35 -21.07 8.45
CA THR A 630 -46.19 -20.24 9.32
C THR A 630 -45.43 -19.00 9.76
N TYR A 631 -46.08 -17.83 9.65
CA TYR A 631 -45.55 -16.53 10.04
C TYR A 631 -46.51 -15.86 11.04
N LEU A 632 -45.96 -15.09 11.99
CA LEU A 632 -46.75 -14.17 12.81
C LEU A 632 -46.87 -12.85 12.04
N GLY A 633 -48.02 -12.62 11.41
CA GLY A 633 -48.24 -11.49 10.53
C GLY A 633 -49.11 -10.42 11.17
N LYS A 634 -48.90 -9.16 10.77
CA LYS A 634 -49.68 -8.01 11.24
C LYS A 634 -50.72 -7.62 10.19
N VAL A 635 -51.98 -7.49 10.61
CA VAL A 635 -53.06 -7.07 9.71
C VAL A 635 -52.83 -5.60 9.32
N THR A 636 -52.65 -5.34 8.03
CA THR A 636 -52.43 -3.97 7.51
C THR A 636 -53.70 -3.34 6.97
N ARG A 637 -54.60 -4.13 6.38
CA ARG A 637 -55.87 -3.64 5.83
C ARG A 637 -56.95 -4.71 5.83
N ILE A 638 -58.17 -4.34 6.25
CA ILE A 638 -59.33 -5.25 6.24
C ILE A 638 -60.25 -4.93 5.06
N THR A 639 -60.80 -5.96 4.40
CA THR A 639 -61.76 -5.85 3.29
C THR A 639 -62.90 -6.86 3.45
N ASP A 640 -64.00 -6.70 2.71
CA ASP A 640 -65.19 -7.56 2.85
C ASP A 640 -64.96 -9.03 2.46
N PHE A 641 -63.90 -9.30 1.69
CA PHE A 641 -63.54 -10.66 1.24
C PHE A 641 -62.32 -11.25 1.95
N GLY A 642 -61.63 -10.48 2.80
CA GLY A 642 -60.44 -10.95 3.49
C GLY A 642 -59.65 -9.85 4.18
N ALA A 643 -58.46 -10.19 4.66
CA ALA A 643 -57.52 -9.24 5.27
C ALA A 643 -56.14 -9.35 4.62
N PHE A 644 -55.51 -8.20 4.43
CA PHE A 644 -54.12 -8.09 4.04
C PHE A 644 -53.25 -8.18 5.29
N VAL A 645 -52.35 -9.14 5.32
CA VAL A 645 -51.48 -9.44 6.46
C VAL A 645 -50.04 -9.33 6.00
N GLU A 646 -49.28 -8.43 6.62
CA GLU A 646 -47.84 -8.30 6.42
C GLU A 646 -47.14 -9.41 7.21
N ILE A 647 -46.49 -10.33 6.50
CA ILE A 647 -45.83 -11.52 7.09
C ILE A 647 -44.32 -11.34 7.22
N LEU A 648 -43.73 -10.47 6.38
CA LEU A 648 -42.35 -10.01 6.40
C LEU A 648 -42.35 -8.53 6.01
N PRO A 649 -41.34 -7.73 6.39
CA PRO A 649 -41.31 -6.30 6.09
C PRO A 649 -41.52 -6.01 4.59
N GLY A 650 -42.61 -5.32 4.25
CA GLY A 650 -42.97 -4.98 2.87
C GLY A 650 -43.63 -6.10 2.06
N ILE A 651 -43.79 -7.30 2.62
CA ILE A 651 -44.42 -8.46 1.97
C ILE A 651 -45.80 -8.71 2.58
N VAL A 652 -46.84 -8.43 1.79
CA VAL A 652 -48.24 -8.54 2.21
C VAL A 652 -48.92 -9.71 1.49
N GLY A 653 -49.48 -10.64 2.26
CA GLY A 653 -50.31 -11.72 1.74
C GLY A 653 -51.80 -11.47 2.00
N LEU A 654 -52.65 -12.09 1.18
CA LEU A 654 -54.10 -12.06 1.33
C LEU A 654 -54.57 -13.27 2.12
N LEU A 655 -55.14 -13.03 3.30
CA LEU A 655 -55.93 -14.00 4.05
C LEU A 655 -57.38 -13.88 3.60
N HIS A 656 -57.84 -14.80 2.76
CA HIS A 656 -59.22 -14.80 2.28
C HIS A 656 -60.18 -15.31 3.38
N LYS A 657 -61.43 -14.84 3.42
CA LYS A 657 -62.42 -15.23 4.44
C LYS A 657 -62.66 -16.74 4.55
N SER A 658 -62.50 -17.49 3.45
CA SER A 658 -62.62 -18.96 3.45
C SER A 658 -61.47 -19.67 4.17
N GLU A 659 -60.35 -18.96 4.34
CA GLU A 659 -59.12 -19.47 4.95
C GLU A 659 -58.88 -18.89 6.35
N MET A 660 -59.86 -18.19 6.93
CA MET A 660 -59.75 -17.60 8.28
C MET A 660 -60.07 -18.57 9.41
N ALA A 661 -60.94 -19.55 9.18
CA ALA A 661 -61.38 -20.48 10.21
C ALA A 661 -61.83 -21.82 9.59
N PRO A 662 -61.89 -22.92 10.37
CA PRO A 662 -62.39 -24.22 9.89
C PRO A 662 -63.91 -24.24 9.60
N TYR A 663 -64.61 -23.12 9.80
CA TYR A 663 -66.04 -22.93 9.56
C TYR A 663 -66.31 -21.73 8.64
N PRO A 664 -67.50 -21.65 7.99
CA PRO A 664 -67.83 -20.53 7.10
C PRO A 664 -67.90 -19.20 7.87
N VAL A 665 -66.95 -18.31 7.61
CA VAL A 665 -66.91 -16.95 8.15
C VAL A 665 -67.79 -16.03 7.30
N ARG A 666 -68.78 -15.38 7.91
CA ARG A 666 -69.69 -14.46 7.20
C ARG A 666 -69.13 -13.04 7.14
N ASP A 667 -68.52 -12.59 8.23
CA ASP A 667 -67.83 -11.31 8.33
C ASP A 667 -66.39 -11.53 8.81
N VAL A 668 -65.41 -10.93 8.11
CA VAL A 668 -63.98 -10.97 8.46
C VAL A 668 -63.73 -10.49 9.89
N ARG A 669 -64.58 -9.58 10.39
CA ARG A 669 -64.51 -9.04 11.75
C ARG A 669 -64.83 -10.05 12.85
N GLU A 670 -65.39 -11.21 12.50
CA GLU A 670 -65.59 -12.33 13.45
C GLU A 670 -64.26 -12.95 13.90
N VAL A 671 -63.20 -12.83 13.07
CA VAL A 671 -61.88 -13.43 13.32
C VAL A 671 -60.82 -12.37 13.56
N ILE A 672 -60.93 -11.21 12.89
CA ILE A 672 -59.96 -10.11 12.99
C ILE A 672 -60.63 -8.88 13.62
N GLN A 673 -60.19 -8.51 14.82
CA GLN A 673 -60.74 -7.44 15.64
C GLN A 673 -60.42 -6.04 15.10
N GLY A 674 -59.30 -5.88 14.38
CA GLY A 674 -58.93 -4.59 13.80
C GLY A 674 -57.60 -4.59 13.04
N GLU A 675 -57.34 -3.51 12.30
CA GLU A 675 -56.04 -3.26 11.69
C GLU A 675 -54.97 -3.11 12.77
N GLY A 676 -53.82 -3.73 12.56
CA GLY A 676 -52.73 -3.81 13.53
C GLY A 676 -52.73 -5.06 14.42
N GLN A 677 -53.75 -5.91 14.36
CA GLN A 677 -53.76 -7.20 15.07
C GLN A 677 -52.68 -8.15 14.52
N GLU A 678 -51.95 -8.81 15.43
CA GLU A 678 -51.02 -9.89 15.09
C GLU A 678 -51.75 -11.25 15.03
N ILE A 679 -51.53 -12.01 13.97
CA ILE A 679 -52.21 -13.28 13.70
C ILE A 679 -51.26 -14.28 13.06
N LEU A 680 -51.31 -15.55 13.50
CA LEU A 680 -50.51 -16.63 12.92
C LEU A 680 -51.13 -17.08 11.59
N VAL A 681 -50.36 -17.04 10.51
CA VAL A 681 -50.83 -17.37 9.15
C VAL A 681 -49.85 -18.32 8.47
N LYS A 682 -50.38 -19.33 7.79
CA LYS A 682 -49.64 -20.29 6.96
C LYS A 682 -49.74 -19.87 5.50
N VAL A 683 -48.62 -19.90 4.78
CA VAL A 683 -48.59 -19.62 3.34
C VAL A 683 -49.14 -20.82 2.59
N LEU A 684 -50.21 -20.63 1.83
CA LEU A 684 -50.80 -21.67 0.98
C LEU A 684 -50.19 -21.68 -0.41
N ASP A 685 -49.91 -20.51 -0.98
CA ASP A 685 -49.33 -20.40 -2.31
C ASP A 685 -48.62 -19.07 -2.53
N VAL A 686 -47.67 -19.07 -3.46
CA VAL A 686 -46.91 -17.91 -3.92
C VAL A 686 -46.91 -17.92 -5.45
N GLU A 687 -47.73 -17.07 -6.08
CA GLU A 687 -47.84 -16.95 -7.55
C GLU A 687 -47.61 -15.48 -7.95
N ASP A 688 -46.65 -15.20 -8.83
CA ASP A 688 -46.41 -13.91 -9.52
C ASP A 688 -46.88 -12.65 -8.76
N ASN A 689 -46.28 -12.41 -7.58
CA ASN A 689 -46.56 -11.29 -6.64
C ASN A 689 -47.84 -11.37 -5.77
N ARG A 690 -48.51 -12.52 -5.69
CA ARG A 690 -49.67 -12.74 -4.81
C ARG A 690 -49.42 -13.91 -3.87
N ILE A 691 -49.45 -13.62 -2.57
CA ILE A 691 -49.26 -14.61 -1.51
C ILE A 691 -50.62 -14.93 -0.90
N ARG A 692 -51.01 -16.21 -0.90
CA ARG A 692 -52.24 -16.69 -0.27
C ARG A 692 -51.94 -17.20 1.13
N LEU A 693 -52.71 -16.74 2.12
CA LEU A 693 -52.53 -17.07 3.53
C LEU A 693 -53.72 -17.85 4.10
N SER A 694 -53.47 -18.67 5.12
CA SER A 694 -54.49 -19.40 5.88
C SER A 694 -54.26 -19.32 7.39
N HIS A 695 -55.33 -19.05 8.13
CA HIS A 695 -55.38 -19.08 9.60
C HIS A 695 -56.20 -20.29 10.12
N ARG A 696 -56.74 -21.13 9.23
CA ARG A 696 -57.66 -22.24 9.59
C ARG A 696 -57.08 -23.18 10.64
N ASP A 697 -55.78 -23.46 10.55
CA ASP A 697 -55.08 -24.38 11.45
C ASP A 697 -54.89 -23.81 12.87
N PHE A 698 -55.05 -22.50 13.04
CA PHE A 698 -54.79 -21.77 14.29
C PHE A 698 -56.04 -21.12 14.89
N ALA A 699 -57.14 -21.08 14.14
CA ALA A 699 -58.41 -20.52 14.60
C ALA A 699 -59.06 -21.44 15.65
N PRO A 700 -59.58 -20.88 16.77
CA PRO A 700 -60.28 -21.67 17.77
C PRO A 700 -61.54 -22.35 17.18
N PRO A 701 -61.92 -23.54 17.66
CA PRO A 701 -63.15 -24.19 17.23
C PRO A 701 -64.37 -23.31 17.55
N ARG A 702 -65.35 -23.32 16.64
CA ARG A 702 -66.51 -22.43 16.62
C ARG A 702 -67.10 -22.22 18.02
N PRO A 703 -67.20 -20.98 18.53
CA PRO A 703 -67.83 -20.74 19.83
C PRO A 703 -69.28 -21.22 19.79
N ALA A 704 -69.66 -22.05 20.77
CA ALA A 704 -71.03 -22.56 20.92
C ALA A 704 -71.99 -21.37 21.09
N ARG A 705 -73.01 -21.30 20.23
CA ARG A 705 -74.05 -20.27 20.33
C ARG A 705 -74.70 -20.33 21.71
N SER A 706 -74.63 -19.23 22.46
CA SER A 706 -75.47 -19.01 23.63
C SER A 706 -76.93 -18.85 23.19
N GLU A 707 -77.79 -19.77 23.63
CA GLU A 707 -79.23 -19.65 23.46
C GLU A 707 -79.74 -18.44 24.27
N ARG A 708 -80.43 -17.52 23.60
CA ARG A 708 -81.19 -16.45 24.26
C ARG A 708 -82.51 -17.03 24.81
N PRO A 709 -82.96 -16.62 26.01
CA PRO A 709 -84.18 -17.17 26.61
C PRO A 709 -85.46 -16.65 25.93
N ARG A 710 -86.49 -17.50 25.87
CA ARG A 710 -87.85 -17.15 25.39
C ARG A 710 -88.60 -16.30 26.42
N PRO A 711 -89.49 -15.37 26.00
CA PRO A 711 -90.25 -14.51 26.92
C PRO A 711 -91.54 -15.18 27.41
N SER A 712 -91.83 -15.07 28.71
CA SER A 712 -93.08 -15.52 29.34
C SER A 712 -94.05 -14.35 29.59
N GLY A 713 -95.27 -14.44 29.06
CA GLY A 713 -96.41 -13.55 29.36
C GLY A 713 -97.13 -13.89 30.68
N PRO A 714 -98.13 -13.08 31.10
CA PRO A 714 -98.35 -12.72 32.51
C PRO A 714 -99.45 -13.54 33.24
N PRO A 715 -99.49 -13.54 34.59
CA PRO A 715 -100.56 -14.16 35.36
C PRO A 715 -101.55 -13.15 35.99
N ARG A 716 -102.83 -13.54 36.07
CA ARG A 716 -103.91 -12.86 36.81
C ARG A 716 -104.21 -13.57 38.15
N GLU A 717 -104.13 -12.77 39.22
CA GLU A 717 -104.96 -12.66 40.46
C GLU A 717 -105.46 -13.92 41.20
N ARG A 718 -105.00 -14.15 42.45
CA ARG A 718 -105.50 -13.68 43.78
C ARG A 718 -106.56 -14.62 44.40
N SER A 719 -106.19 -15.26 45.51
CA SER A 719 -107.09 -15.44 46.67
C SER A 719 -106.29 -15.72 47.94
N GLU A 720 -106.82 -15.22 49.05
CA GLU A 720 -106.16 -14.91 50.30
C GLU A 720 -106.05 -16.08 51.31
N HIS A 721 -105.16 -15.83 52.28
CA HIS A 721 -105.36 -16.01 53.73
C HIS A 721 -104.69 -17.18 54.50
N ARG A 722 -103.72 -16.73 55.34
CA ARG A 722 -103.41 -17.08 56.76
C ARG A 722 -102.39 -18.16 57.13
N ARG A 723 -101.24 -17.62 57.59
CA ARG A 723 -100.48 -17.86 58.85
C ARG A 723 -99.87 -19.25 59.13
N ARG A 724 -98.53 -19.32 59.20
CA ARG A 724 -97.72 -19.41 60.45
C ARG A 724 -96.20 -19.31 60.14
N ARG A 725 -95.42 -19.03 61.20
CA ARG A 725 -94.07 -18.41 61.30
C ARG A 725 -92.85 -19.32 60.95
N PRO A 726 -91.62 -18.74 60.82
CA PRO A 726 -90.40 -19.30 60.17
C PRO A 726 -89.40 -19.86 61.24
N PRO A 727 -88.07 -20.09 61.02
CA PRO A 727 -87.18 -19.81 59.86
C PRO A 727 -86.12 -20.89 59.50
N TYR A 728 -85.32 -20.66 58.44
CA TYR A 728 -83.84 -20.52 58.47
C TYR A 728 -83.13 -21.01 57.17
N THR A 729 -82.34 -20.16 56.51
CA THR A 729 -81.16 -20.58 55.71
C THR A 729 -80.14 -19.43 55.49
N ARG A 730 -78.90 -19.87 55.28
CA ARG A 730 -77.57 -19.24 55.27
C ARG A 730 -77.26 -18.21 54.16
N PRO A 731 -76.14 -17.45 54.28
CA PRO A 731 -75.60 -16.57 53.26
C PRO A 731 -74.49 -17.23 52.41
N HIS A 732 -74.37 -16.79 51.16
CA HIS A 732 -73.13 -16.83 50.37
C HIS A 732 -72.90 -15.44 49.75
N ARG A 733 -71.61 -15.11 49.52
CA ARG A 733 -70.98 -14.09 48.64
C ARG A 733 -71.91 -13.01 48.03
N THR A 734 -71.53 -11.74 48.03
CA THR A 734 -70.21 -11.12 47.77
C THR A 734 -70.02 -9.86 48.58
#